data_AF-A0AAU6Q0R1-F1
#
_entry.id   AF-A0AAU6Q0R1-F1
#
_cell.length_a   1.000
_cell.length_b   1.000
_cell.length_c   1.000
_cell.angle_alpha   90.00
_cell.angle_beta   90.00
_cell.angle_gamma   90.00
#
_symmetry.space_group_name_H-M   'P 1'
#
loop_
_entity.id
_entity.type
_entity.pdbx_description
1 polymer ?
#
loop_
_entity_poly.entity_id
_entity_poly.type
_entity_poly.pdbx_seq_one_letter_code
_entity_poly.pdbx_strand_id
1 'polypeptide(L)'
;MSVQVVWFKKDLRVADHAPLHEAALRGLVLPLYVYEPEQLHHEEFAGHHLTYLNDCLRELGRDLARLGAPLVIRHGEVTEVLERLSEEVDISGLWAHEETGNWVSFQRDLRVHRWARARGIPFTELPQNGVVRRMVNRDGWADTWEERLSAPQVPTPTALRGVRVAPAGLLSHAELEVSPNDKDIPAGGRSVALATLDSFLTLRGVNYMREMSSPLTAEESCSRLSAPLAYGTVSLREVLQATRRQIAAVSADAQADPRWVRSLRSYESRLHWHCHFIQRLESEPEMEFRNLNRAMDGLREPHWNPEFFERWKTGQTGYPLVDACMRMLLSTGWLNFRMRAMLVSFASQHLWLHWRETGLHLARQWLDNEPGIHWSQMQMQSSTVGINRVRIYSPTRQAREQDPTGEFIRRWVPELSGVPGDFIHAPWEWSGASRLSYPPPIVEEGKAGRLARDRIYAVRETPEFEAECRRIYRIHGSRKKAVMRAERAARGLPPKPPKRTPTKPQPMADQPDLFGQTRAIVPSGLPDDWKEALLPEFSAPYFHDLTAFLKAERREQTIYPPAPDVFHALRLTPLSEVKVLILGQDPYHGPGQAHGLSFSVPEGKPVPPSLQNIFQEIEADLGVPPAPSGDLTRWARQGVLLLNSVMTVRRGQPGSHAGRGWEQFTDAVIRAVNAKEERVVFVLWGGYARRKKRLITGQQHVVIESAHPSPLSAEKFFGSRPFSQVNAALAEAGRVQVEW
;
A
#
# COMPACT_ATOMS: atom_id res chain seq x y z
N MET A 1 8.47 55.10 -14.69
CA MET A 1 8.81 54.69 -13.31
C MET A 1 9.17 53.22 -13.37
N SER A 2 10.28 52.83 -12.75
CA SER A 2 10.75 51.45 -12.72
C SER A 2 9.68 50.48 -12.19
N VAL A 3 9.34 49.47 -12.99
CA VAL A 3 8.32 48.45 -12.67
C VAL A 3 8.97 47.12 -12.32
N GLN A 4 8.53 46.54 -11.21
CA GLN A 4 8.88 45.20 -10.74
C GLN A 4 7.74 44.24 -11.14
N VAL A 5 7.98 43.37 -12.10
CA VAL A 5 7.01 42.36 -12.54
C VAL A 5 7.12 41.15 -11.62
N VAL A 6 6.00 40.75 -11.02
CA VAL A 6 5.90 39.52 -10.22
C VAL A 6 5.12 38.51 -11.04
N TRP A 7 5.82 37.51 -11.56
CA TRP A 7 5.24 36.47 -12.42
C TRP A 7 4.77 35.28 -11.59
N PHE A 8 3.45 35.15 -11.47
CA PHE A 8 2.77 34.06 -10.79
C PHE A 8 2.63 32.84 -11.71
N LYS A 9 2.87 31.64 -11.15
CA LYS A 9 2.77 30.33 -11.82
C LYS A 9 1.97 29.35 -10.96
N LYS A 10 2.67 28.58 -10.11
CA LYS A 10 2.13 27.59 -9.16
C LYS A 10 2.27 28.06 -7.71
N ASP A 11 2.03 29.35 -7.50
CA ASP A 11 2.23 30.08 -6.25
C ASP A 11 1.11 31.09 -6.03
N LEU A 12 -0.14 30.69 -6.33
CA LEU A 12 -1.31 31.56 -6.44
C LEU A 12 -1.85 32.05 -5.09
N ARG A 13 -1.03 32.82 -4.36
CA ARG A 13 -1.34 33.43 -3.06
C ARG A 13 -0.52 34.70 -2.85
N VAL A 14 -0.98 35.58 -1.97
CA VAL A 14 -0.19 36.75 -1.51
C VAL A 14 0.59 36.48 -0.22
N ALA A 15 0.18 35.48 0.57
CA ALA A 15 0.80 35.15 1.86
C ALA A 15 2.04 34.28 1.70
N ASP A 16 3.06 34.50 2.54
CA ASP A 16 4.33 33.75 2.49
C ASP A 16 4.90 33.69 1.07
N HIS A 17 4.93 34.85 0.40
CA HIS A 17 5.25 34.99 -1.02
C HIS A 17 6.46 35.90 -1.23
N ALA A 18 7.67 35.32 -1.23
CA ALA A 18 8.93 36.07 -1.25
C ALA A 18 9.11 37.00 -2.48
N PRO A 19 8.81 36.59 -3.72
CA PRO A 19 8.93 37.45 -4.90
C PRO A 19 8.05 38.71 -4.82
N LEU A 20 6.85 38.57 -4.23
CA LEU A 20 5.89 39.68 -4.10
C LEU A 20 6.37 40.66 -3.02
N HIS A 21 6.87 40.12 -1.89
CA HIS A 21 7.47 40.91 -0.83
C HIS A 21 8.67 41.70 -1.32
N GLU A 22 9.62 41.05 -2.00
CA GLU A 22 10.83 41.69 -2.51
C GLU A 22 10.52 42.75 -3.58
N ALA A 23 9.59 42.48 -4.51
CA ALA A 23 9.15 43.46 -5.49
C ALA A 23 8.52 44.70 -4.83
N ALA A 24 7.70 44.51 -3.79
CA ALA A 24 7.04 45.59 -3.06
C ALA A 24 8.03 46.58 -2.42
N LEU A 25 9.18 46.08 -1.95
CA LEU A 25 10.24 46.90 -1.36
C LEU A 25 10.97 47.81 -2.38
N ARG A 26 10.91 47.47 -3.68
CA ARG A 26 11.76 48.10 -4.70
C ARG A 26 11.05 49.14 -5.57
N GLY A 27 9.72 49.12 -5.68
CA GLY A 27 9.06 50.11 -6.52
C GLY A 27 7.59 49.84 -6.81
N LEU A 28 7.19 50.16 -8.04
CA LEU A 28 5.88 49.83 -8.56
C LEU A 28 5.82 48.33 -8.86
N VAL A 29 4.73 47.67 -8.50
CA VAL A 29 4.55 46.22 -8.67
C VAL A 29 3.51 45.97 -9.74
N LEU A 30 3.84 45.07 -10.66
CA LEU A 30 2.93 44.52 -11.65
C LEU A 30 2.80 43.00 -11.44
N PRO A 31 1.74 42.54 -10.76
CA PRO A 31 1.44 41.12 -10.65
C PRO A 31 0.96 40.60 -12.01
N LEU A 32 1.65 39.60 -12.56
CA LEU A 32 1.39 39.04 -13.87
C LEU A 32 1.06 37.55 -13.76
N TYR A 33 -0.02 37.13 -14.40
CA TYR A 33 -0.29 35.73 -14.73
C TYR A 33 -0.46 35.59 -16.24
N VAL A 34 0.06 34.51 -16.81
CA VAL A 34 -0.02 34.24 -18.24
C VAL A 34 -0.64 32.87 -18.47
N TYR A 35 -1.72 32.81 -19.23
CA TYR A 35 -2.21 31.59 -19.85
C TYR A 35 -1.28 31.24 -21.02
N GLU A 36 -0.43 30.24 -20.84
CA GLU A 36 0.56 29.81 -21.82
C GLU A 36 0.01 28.64 -22.66
N PRO A 37 -0.18 28.79 -23.99
CA PRO A 37 -0.70 27.73 -24.84
C PRO A 37 0.06 26.40 -24.72
N GLU A 38 1.40 26.44 -24.68
CA GLU A 38 2.22 25.23 -24.52
C GLU A 38 1.97 24.45 -23.21
N GLN A 39 1.51 25.13 -22.15
CA GLN A 39 1.16 24.50 -20.87
C GLN A 39 -0.29 23.98 -20.90
N LEU A 40 -1.21 24.79 -21.45
CA LEU A 40 -2.64 24.49 -21.52
C LEU A 40 -2.95 23.33 -22.47
N HIS A 41 -2.17 23.18 -23.53
CA HIS A 41 -2.32 22.10 -24.52
C HIS A 41 -1.36 20.94 -24.28
N HIS A 42 -0.61 20.94 -23.16
CA HIS A 42 0.22 19.83 -22.77
C HIS A 42 -0.62 18.57 -22.50
N GLU A 43 -0.08 17.39 -22.79
CA GLU A 43 -0.80 16.11 -22.69
C GLU A 43 -1.27 15.78 -21.26
N GLU A 44 -0.69 16.41 -20.24
CA GLU A 44 -1.06 16.26 -18.83
C GLU A 44 -2.15 17.25 -18.38
N PHE A 45 -2.56 18.20 -19.23
CA PHE A 45 -3.53 19.24 -18.89
C PHE A 45 -4.95 18.90 -19.38
N ALA A 46 -5.97 19.35 -18.64
CA ALA A 46 -7.37 19.04 -18.92
C ALA A 46 -8.30 20.13 -18.37
N GLY A 47 -9.58 20.09 -18.74
CA GLY A 47 -10.58 21.09 -18.38
C GLY A 47 -10.68 21.36 -16.88
N HIS A 48 -10.76 20.32 -16.04
CA HIS A 48 -10.85 20.49 -14.59
C HIS A 48 -9.65 21.22 -13.97
N HIS A 49 -8.45 21.11 -14.57
CA HIS A 49 -7.29 21.89 -14.15
C HIS A 49 -7.52 23.39 -14.41
N LEU A 50 -8.03 23.75 -15.59
CA LEU A 50 -8.36 25.14 -15.91
C LEU A 50 -9.47 25.69 -15.02
N THR A 51 -10.51 24.91 -14.72
CA THR A 51 -11.58 25.33 -13.81
C THR A 51 -11.03 25.66 -12.42
N TYR A 52 -10.24 24.74 -11.85
CA TYR A 52 -9.64 24.96 -10.53
C TYR A 52 -8.64 26.13 -10.53
N LEU A 53 -7.81 26.24 -11.56
CA LEU A 53 -6.90 27.35 -11.79
C LEU A 53 -7.65 28.69 -11.80
N ASN A 54 -8.75 28.78 -12.55
CA ASN A 54 -9.55 30.00 -12.66
C ASN A 54 -10.18 30.40 -11.33
N ASP A 55 -10.57 29.44 -10.49
CA ASP A 55 -11.00 29.70 -9.12
C ASP A 55 -9.87 30.30 -8.26
N CYS A 56 -8.68 29.70 -8.34
CA CYS A 56 -7.48 30.21 -7.66
C CYS A 56 -7.12 31.63 -8.10
N LEU A 57 -7.07 31.90 -9.41
CA LEU A 57 -6.74 33.20 -9.97
C LEU A 57 -7.78 34.27 -9.61
N ARG A 58 -9.06 33.90 -9.52
CA ARG A 58 -10.13 34.81 -9.11
C ARG A 58 -9.91 35.31 -7.68
N GLU A 59 -9.55 34.42 -6.76
CA GLU A 59 -9.25 34.82 -5.38
C GLU A 59 -7.95 35.61 -5.30
N LEU A 60 -6.87 35.15 -5.94
CA LEU A 60 -5.60 35.87 -6.01
C LEU A 60 -5.78 37.29 -6.56
N GLY A 61 -6.57 37.46 -7.63
CA GLY A 61 -6.86 38.76 -8.21
C GLY A 61 -7.57 39.70 -7.23
N ARG A 62 -8.51 39.19 -6.43
CA ARG A 62 -9.18 39.97 -5.37
C ARG A 62 -8.21 40.36 -4.26
N ASP A 63 -7.32 39.45 -3.86
CA ASP A 63 -6.31 39.70 -2.81
C ASP A 63 -5.34 40.79 -3.24
N LEU A 64 -4.80 40.68 -4.45
CA LEU A 64 -3.87 41.65 -5.04
C LEU A 64 -4.53 43.02 -5.27
N ALA A 65 -5.78 43.05 -5.73
CA ALA A 65 -6.55 44.29 -5.85
C ALA A 65 -6.75 44.98 -4.49
N ARG A 66 -7.05 44.23 -3.43
CA ARG A 66 -7.14 44.76 -2.06
C ARG A 66 -5.82 45.34 -1.56
N LEU A 67 -4.70 44.78 -1.98
CA LEU A 67 -3.38 45.31 -1.68
C LEU A 67 -3.02 46.56 -2.51
N GLY A 68 -3.76 46.91 -3.56
CA GLY A 68 -3.50 48.10 -4.38
C GLY A 68 -2.73 47.86 -5.68
N ALA A 69 -2.51 46.61 -6.06
CA ALA A 69 -1.92 46.23 -7.35
C ALA A 69 -2.73 45.08 -7.97
N PRO A 70 -3.74 45.34 -8.79
CA PRO A 70 -4.57 44.30 -9.41
C PRO A 70 -3.76 43.31 -10.26
N LEU A 71 -4.21 42.05 -10.30
CA LEU A 71 -3.60 41.02 -11.14
C LEU A 71 -3.80 41.33 -12.63
N VAL A 72 -2.70 41.40 -13.37
CA VAL A 72 -2.69 41.50 -14.83
C VAL A 72 -2.68 40.09 -15.41
N ILE A 73 -3.70 39.77 -16.20
CA ILE A 73 -3.81 38.49 -16.90
C ILE A 73 -3.54 38.72 -18.39
N ARG A 74 -2.79 37.80 -18.99
CA ARG A 74 -2.43 37.76 -20.41
C ARG A 74 -2.55 36.33 -20.97
N HIS A 75 -2.62 36.21 -22.28
CA HIS A 75 -2.63 34.95 -23.02
C HIS A 75 -1.53 34.97 -24.08
N GLY A 76 -0.85 33.85 -24.24
CA GLY A 76 0.25 33.65 -25.19
C GLY A 76 1.53 33.16 -24.51
N GLU A 77 2.59 32.96 -25.29
CA GLU A 77 3.88 32.54 -24.76
C GLU A 77 4.48 33.63 -23.87
N VAL A 78 4.95 33.27 -22.67
CA VAL A 78 5.38 34.25 -21.66
C VAL A 78 6.46 35.21 -22.16
N THR A 79 7.39 34.75 -23.00
CA THR A 79 8.44 35.62 -23.54
C THR A 79 7.88 36.67 -24.50
N GLU A 80 6.84 36.34 -25.27
CA GLU A 80 6.18 37.30 -26.15
C GLU A 80 5.28 38.26 -25.37
N VAL A 81 4.65 37.77 -24.30
CA VAL A 81 3.88 38.61 -23.39
C VAL A 81 4.77 39.61 -22.67
N LEU A 82 5.91 39.16 -22.15
CA LEU A 82 6.91 40.03 -21.51
C LEU A 82 7.50 41.04 -22.51
N GLU A 83 7.69 40.63 -23.75
CA GLU A 83 8.12 41.51 -24.85
C GLU A 83 7.12 42.66 -25.06
N ARG A 84 5.84 42.34 -25.30
CA ARG A 84 4.78 43.35 -25.44
C ARG A 84 4.64 44.21 -24.19
N LEU A 85 4.75 43.60 -23.01
CA LEU A 85 4.66 44.33 -21.74
C LEU A 85 5.80 45.34 -21.57
N SER A 86 7.00 45.06 -22.12
CA SER A 86 8.12 45.99 -22.10
C SER A 86 7.91 47.24 -22.97
N GLU A 87 6.94 47.20 -23.89
CA GLU A 87 6.50 48.37 -24.66
C GLU A 87 5.49 49.23 -23.86
N GLU A 88 4.73 48.61 -22.96
CA GLU A 88 3.73 49.28 -22.12
C GLU A 88 4.36 49.92 -20.86
N VAL A 89 5.37 49.27 -20.27
CA VAL A 89 5.99 49.67 -19.01
C VAL A 89 7.51 49.46 -19.01
N ASP A 90 8.21 50.31 -18.26
CA ASP A 90 9.65 50.19 -18.02
C ASP A 90 9.94 49.07 -17.00
N ILE A 91 10.07 47.84 -17.50
CA ILE A 91 10.37 46.65 -16.68
C ILE A 91 11.83 46.73 -16.21
N SER A 92 12.02 46.88 -14.90
CA SER A 92 13.37 46.95 -14.31
C SER A 92 13.71 45.74 -13.45
N GLY A 93 12.77 44.82 -13.24
CA GLY A 93 13.02 43.57 -12.53
C GLY A 93 11.89 42.57 -12.73
N LEU A 94 12.27 41.30 -12.87
CA LEU A 94 11.35 40.16 -12.96
C LEU A 94 11.56 39.29 -11.71
N TRP A 95 10.46 38.92 -11.06
CA TRP A 95 10.43 38.17 -9.81
C TRP A 95 9.50 36.98 -9.95
N ALA A 96 9.97 35.80 -9.56
CA ALA A 96 9.14 34.59 -9.50
C ALA A 96 9.64 33.67 -8.38
N HIS A 97 8.82 32.70 -7.97
CA HIS A 97 9.37 31.57 -7.24
C HIS A 97 10.06 30.60 -8.20
N GLU A 98 11.06 29.89 -7.68
CA GLU A 98 11.59 28.68 -8.31
C GLU A 98 10.46 27.67 -8.50
N GLU A 99 10.35 27.11 -9.70
CA GLU A 99 9.42 26.04 -10.04
C GLU A 99 10.20 24.79 -10.47
N THR A 100 9.72 23.62 -10.06
CA THR A 100 10.10 22.33 -10.66
C THR A 100 8.83 21.77 -11.27
N GLY A 101 8.75 21.75 -12.60
CA GLY A 101 7.60 21.22 -13.34
C GLY A 101 8.01 20.19 -14.37
N ASN A 102 7.15 19.98 -15.36
CA ASN A 102 7.44 19.10 -16.49
C ASN A 102 8.47 19.74 -17.44
N TRP A 103 8.90 18.97 -18.43
CA TRP A 103 9.92 19.41 -19.37
C TRP A 103 9.54 20.69 -20.11
N VAL A 104 8.28 20.84 -20.50
CA VAL A 104 7.81 22.06 -21.19
C VAL A 104 7.97 23.29 -20.28
N SER A 105 7.58 23.20 -19.00
CA SER A 105 7.76 24.30 -18.04
C SER A 105 9.23 24.61 -17.74
N PHE A 106 10.10 23.59 -17.76
CA PHE A 106 11.54 23.77 -17.63
C PHE A 106 12.15 24.50 -18.85
N GLN A 107 11.78 24.10 -20.07
CA GLN A 107 12.23 24.79 -21.29
C GLN A 107 11.74 26.24 -21.35
N ARG A 108 10.51 26.48 -20.91
CA ARG A 108 9.89 27.80 -20.75
C ARG A 108 10.69 28.70 -19.83
N ASP A 109 11.06 28.23 -18.64
CA ASP A 109 11.92 28.99 -17.72
C ASP A 109 13.29 29.34 -18.36
N LEU A 110 13.90 28.41 -19.10
CA LEU A 110 15.15 28.68 -19.83
C LEU A 110 14.99 29.77 -20.91
N ARG A 111 13.84 29.81 -21.61
CA ARG A 111 13.54 30.87 -22.59
C ARG A 111 13.38 32.22 -21.90
N VAL A 112 12.70 32.29 -20.76
CA VAL A 112 12.54 33.52 -19.97
C VAL A 112 13.88 34.04 -19.46
N HIS A 113 14.76 33.16 -18.95
CA HIS A 113 16.13 33.53 -18.56
C HIS A 113 16.93 34.13 -19.72
N ARG A 114 16.82 33.55 -20.93
CA ARG A 114 17.48 34.10 -22.12
C ARG A 114 16.91 35.47 -22.51
N TRP A 115 15.59 35.61 -22.49
CA TRP A 115 14.91 36.88 -22.77
C TRP A 115 15.33 37.99 -21.79
N ALA A 116 15.28 37.71 -20.48
CA ALA A 116 15.64 38.67 -19.43
C ALA A 116 17.10 39.12 -19.56
N ARG A 117 18.02 38.17 -19.82
CA ARG A 117 19.43 38.48 -20.08
C ARG A 117 19.62 39.35 -21.32
N ALA A 118 18.92 39.05 -22.42
CA ALA A 118 19.02 39.82 -23.66
C ALA A 118 18.53 41.27 -23.48
N ARG A 119 17.59 41.49 -22.56
CA ARG A 119 17.05 42.82 -22.22
C ARG A 119 17.77 43.54 -21.09
N GLY A 120 18.78 42.92 -20.48
CA GLY A 120 19.44 43.46 -19.30
C GLY A 120 18.51 43.59 -18.09
N ILE A 121 17.41 42.85 -18.05
CA ILE A 121 16.44 42.85 -16.95
C ILE A 121 16.87 41.79 -15.92
N PRO A 122 17.11 42.17 -14.65
CA PRO A 122 17.38 41.20 -13.60
C PRO A 122 16.17 40.28 -13.38
N PHE A 123 16.37 38.97 -13.58
CA PHE A 123 15.38 37.95 -13.24
C PHE A 123 15.82 37.20 -11.98
N THR A 124 15.04 37.36 -10.91
CA THR A 124 15.30 36.73 -9.61
C THR A 124 14.25 35.66 -9.33
N GLU A 125 14.71 34.44 -9.12
CA GLU A 125 13.89 33.33 -8.65
C GLU A 125 14.21 33.02 -7.19
N LEU A 126 13.17 32.91 -6.36
CA LEU A 126 13.31 32.63 -4.93
C LEU A 126 12.73 31.26 -4.57
N PRO A 127 13.35 30.49 -3.66
CA PRO A 127 12.82 29.18 -3.28
C PRO A 127 11.47 29.27 -2.58
N GLN A 128 10.48 28.50 -3.04
CA GLN A 128 9.17 28.40 -2.39
C GLN A 128 9.08 27.28 -1.35
N ASN A 129 9.86 26.21 -1.52
CA ASN A 129 9.74 25.00 -0.71
C ASN A 129 11.14 24.40 -0.42
N GLY A 130 11.16 23.16 0.06
CA GLY A 130 12.39 22.45 0.41
C GLY A 130 13.12 21.80 -0.77
N VAL A 131 12.77 22.09 -2.01
CA VAL A 131 13.53 21.70 -3.21
C VAL A 131 14.69 22.66 -3.41
N VAL A 132 15.86 22.13 -3.72
CA VAL A 132 17.12 22.84 -3.90
C VAL A 132 17.58 22.64 -5.33
N ARG A 133 17.67 23.75 -6.09
CA ARG A 133 18.13 23.72 -7.48
C ARG A 133 19.59 23.30 -7.58
N ARG A 134 19.93 22.60 -8.68
CA ARG A 134 21.30 22.18 -9.05
C ARG A 134 22.04 21.35 -8.00
N MET A 135 21.29 20.63 -7.18
CA MET A 135 21.85 19.77 -6.15
C MET A 135 22.47 18.50 -6.75
N VAL A 136 23.77 18.29 -6.51
CA VAL A 136 24.54 17.16 -7.08
C VAL A 136 24.14 15.82 -6.46
N ASN A 137 23.80 15.80 -5.17
CA ASN A 137 23.41 14.60 -4.43
C ASN A 137 22.54 14.95 -3.20
N ARG A 138 22.03 13.97 -2.45
CA ARG A 138 21.16 14.22 -1.27
C ARG A 138 21.88 14.68 0.00
N ASP A 139 23.16 15.03 -0.04
CA ASP A 139 23.88 15.53 1.14
C ASP A 139 23.40 16.96 1.48
N GLY A 140 23.19 17.25 2.76
CA GLY A 140 22.68 18.55 3.24
C GLY A 140 21.20 18.85 2.92
N TRP A 141 20.55 18.12 2.00
CA TRP A 141 19.17 18.40 1.57
C TRP A 141 18.15 18.43 2.71
N ALA A 142 18.24 17.47 3.65
CA ALA A 142 17.29 17.40 4.76
C ALA A 142 17.44 18.60 5.72
N ASP A 143 18.67 19.06 5.93
CA ASP A 143 18.95 20.21 6.80
C ASP A 143 18.46 21.50 6.14
N THR A 144 18.71 21.67 4.83
CA THR A 144 18.18 22.80 4.05
C THR A 144 16.64 22.79 4.00
N TRP A 145 16.02 21.61 3.87
CA TRP A 145 14.56 21.47 3.92
C TRP A 145 14.02 21.94 5.28
N GLU A 146 14.64 21.49 6.37
CA GLU A 146 14.23 21.83 7.74
C GLU A 146 14.42 23.32 8.04
N GLU A 147 15.57 23.88 7.64
CA GLU A 147 15.88 25.31 7.76
C GLU A 147 14.83 26.16 7.04
N ARG A 148 14.60 25.88 5.75
CA ARG A 148 13.67 26.68 4.93
C ARG A 148 12.23 26.61 5.41
N LEU A 149 11.76 25.45 5.86
CA LEU A 149 10.35 25.29 6.26
C LEU A 149 10.09 25.63 7.74
N SER A 150 11.15 25.70 8.55
CA SER A 150 11.06 26.23 9.92
C SER A 150 11.27 27.74 10.01
N ALA A 151 11.86 28.36 8.98
CA ALA A 151 12.02 29.81 8.92
C ALA A 151 10.67 30.54 9.05
N PRO A 152 10.64 31.77 9.60
CA PRO A 152 9.43 32.58 9.64
C PRO A 152 8.79 32.71 8.26
N GLN A 153 7.46 32.74 8.22
CA GLN A 153 6.73 33.03 6.98
C GLN A 153 7.04 34.45 6.51
N VAL A 154 7.16 34.63 5.20
CA VAL A 154 7.39 35.96 4.63
C VAL A 154 6.17 36.84 4.87
N PRO A 155 6.34 38.05 5.42
CA PRO A 155 5.21 38.95 5.66
C PRO A 155 4.51 39.35 4.36
N THR A 156 3.19 39.22 4.33
CA THR A 156 2.37 39.79 3.25
C THR A 156 2.54 41.32 3.28
N PRO A 157 2.82 41.98 2.14
CA PRO A 157 2.82 43.43 2.07
C PRO A 157 1.48 44.02 2.56
N THR A 158 1.51 45.10 3.32
CA THR A 158 0.29 45.78 3.79
C THR A 158 -0.39 46.58 2.69
N ALA A 159 0.40 47.10 1.75
CA ALA A 159 -0.04 47.77 0.54
C ALA A 159 1.02 47.61 -0.57
N LEU A 160 0.58 47.67 -1.81
CA LEU A 160 1.37 47.60 -3.03
C LEU A 160 1.12 48.86 -3.84
N ARG A 161 2.17 49.37 -4.49
CA ARG A 161 2.06 50.46 -5.46
C ARG A 161 1.87 49.85 -6.85
N GLY A 162 0.63 49.63 -7.25
CA GLY A 162 0.30 49.02 -8.54
C GLY A 162 0.60 49.91 -9.75
N VAL A 163 0.80 49.28 -10.90
CA VAL A 163 0.82 49.95 -12.21
C VAL A 163 -0.54 49.80 -12.89
N ARG A 164 -0.99 50.85 -13.59
CA ARG A 164 -2.20 50.76 -14.41
C ARG A 164 -1.86 50.17 -15.78
N VAL A 165 -2.19 48.89 -15.93
CA VAL A 165 -2.12 48.16 -17.19
C VAL A 165 -3.51 47.55 -17.42
N ALA A 166 -4.01 47.61 -18.66
CA ALA A 166 -5.34 47.08 -18.98
C ALA A 166 -5.37 45.56 -18.71
N PRO A 167 -6.28 45.05 -17.86
CA PRO A 167 -6.41 43.62 -17.63
C PRO A 167 -7.21 42.96 -18.77
N ALA A 168 -6.80 41.76 -19.20
CA ALA A 168 -7.62 40.94 -20.12
C ALA A 168 -8.77 40.22 -19.39
N GLY A 169 -8.70 40.09 -18.06
CA GLY A 169 -9.64 39.29 -17.27
C GLY A 169 -9.32 37.79 -17.32
N LEU A 170 -10.11 37.00 -16.61
CA LEU A 170 -10.03 35.53 -16.68
C LEU A 170 -10.65 35.06 -18.00
N LEU A 171 -9.96 34.16 -18.69
CA LEU A 171 -10.43 33.59 -19.94
C LEU A 171 -11.17 32.27 -19.69
N SER A 172 -12.22 32.06 -20.47
CA SER A 172 -13.03 30.85 -20.45
C SER A 172 -12.32 29.67 -21.13
N HIS A 173 -12.88 28.48 -20.94
CA HIS A 173 -12.44 27.26 -21.63
C HIS A 173 -12.45 27.42 -23.16
N ALA A 174 -13.49 28.07 -23.69
CA ALA A 174 -13.64 28.28 -25.13
C ALA A 174 -12.59 29.27 -25.68
N GLU A 175 -12.28 30.34 -24.95
CA GLU A 175 -11.26 31.32 -25.35
C GLU A 175 -9.84 30.77 -25.31
N LEU A 176 -9.60 29.75 -24.48
CA LEU A 176 -8.30 29.09 -24.33
C LEU A 176 -8.18 27.77 -25.11
N GLU A 177 -9.22 27.38 -25.85
CA GLU A 177 -9.27 26.13 -26.60
C GLU A 177 -9.00 24.88 -25.70
N VAL A 178 -9.44 24.93 -24.45
CA VAL A 178 -9.35 23.83 -23.49
C VAL A 178 -10.74 23.22 -23.31
N SER A 179 -10.83 21.89 -23.33
CA SER A 179 -12.09 21.18 -23.09
C SER A 179 -12.79 21.63 -21.80
N PRO A 180 -14.13 21.64 -21.74
CA PRO A 180 -14.87 21.95 -20.52
C PRO A 180 -14.51 20.96 -19.40
N ASN A 181 -14.70 21.38 -18.14
CA ASN A 181 -14.64 20.46 -17.02
C ASN A 181 -15.84 19.50 -17.04
N ASP A 182 -15.54 18.21 -16.97
CA ASP A 182 -16.49 17.09 -16.92
C ASP A 182 -16.44 16.32 -15.58
N LYS A 183 -15.69 16.84 -14.60
CA LYS A 183 -15.48 16.23 -13.28
C LYS A 183 -16.13 17.02 -12.15
N ASP A 184 -16.54 16.31 -11.11
CA ASP A 184 -16.91 16.89 -9.82
C ASP A 184 -15.65 17.16 -8.99
N ILE A 185 -15.22 18.42 -8.97
CA ILE A 185 -14.01 18.87 -8.27
C ILE A 185 -14.35 19.86 -7.16
N PRO A 186 -13.57 19.91 -6.07
CA PRO A 186 -13.71 20.95 -5.07
C PRO A 186 -13.42 22.33 -5.67
N ALA A 187 -14.03 23.37 -5.10
CA ALA A 187 -13.71 24.76 -5.44
C ALA A 187 -12.23 25.08 -5.18
N GLY A 188 -11.63 25.87 -6.08
CA GLY A 188 -10.26 26.37 -5.92
C GLY A 188 -10.18 27.59 -5.00
N GLY A 189 -8.95 27.98 -4.67
CA GLY A 189 -8.67 29.19 -3.90
C GLY A 189 -8.04 28.96 -2.52
N ARG A 190 -7.52 30.04 -1.95
CA ARG A 190 -6.81 30.05 -0.67
C ARG A 190 -7.77 29.90 0.50
N SER A 191 -8.91 30.56 0.48
CA SER A 191 -9.90 30.49 1.56
C SER A 191 -10.41 29.06 1.77
N VAL A 192 -10.70 28.35 0.67
CA VAL A 192 -11.10 26.93 0.71
C VAL A 192 -9.95 26.04 1.20
N ALA A 193 -8.71 26.31 0.76
CA ALA A 193 -7.54 25.58 1.22
C ALA A 193 -7.30 25.73 2.74
N LEU A 194 -7.45 26.93 3.28
CA LEU A 194 -7.29 27.19 4.72
C LEU A 194 -8.41 26.52 5.54
N ALA A 195 -9.66 26.59 5.08
CA ALA A 195 -10.77 25.88 5.72
C ALA A 195 -10.56 24.36 5.70
N THR A 196 -10.04 23.83 4.59
CA THR A 196 -9.71 22.41 4.43
C THR A 196 -8.59 21.99 5.38
N LEU A 197 -7.54 22.81 5.50
CA LEU A 197 -6.42 22.60 6.43
C LEU A 197 -6.90 22.64 7.88
N ASP A 198 -7.67 23.65 8.26
CA ASP A 198 -8.19 23.80 9.61
C ASP A 198 -9.03 22.57 9.99
N SER A 199 -10.04 22.23 9.18
CA SER A 199 -10.88 21.04 9.38
C SER A 199 -10.06 19.75 9.49
N PHE A 200 -8.97 19.60 8.73
CA PHE A 200 -8.09 18.45 8.87
C PHE A 200 -7.34 18.45 10.21
N LEU A 201 -6.76 19.58 10.60
CA LEU A 201 -5.94 19.70 11.80
C LEU A 201 -6.77 19.61 13.09
N THR A 202 -8.00 20.13 13.07
CA THR A 202 -8.85 20.33 14.26
C THR A 202 -10.01 19.33 14.37
N LEU A 203 -10.32 18.56 13.32
CA LEU A 203 -11.44 17.62 13.36
C LEU A 203 -11.14 16.28 12.65
N ARG A 204 -10.93 16.29 11.33
CA ARG A 204 -10.92 15.06 10.50
C ARG A 204 -9.66 14.21 10.64
N GLY A 205 -8.53 14.84 11.00
CA GLY A 205 -7.21 14.22 10.93
C GLY A 205 -6.89 13.19 12.02
N VAL A 206 -7.76 12.99 13.03
CA VAL A 206 -7.49 12.08 14.17
C VAL A 206 -7.15 10.67 13.71
N ASN A 207 -7.91 10.13 12.75
CA ASN A 207 -7.75 8.76 12.25
C ASN A 207 -6.90 8.66 10.97
N TYR A 208 -6.32 9.76 10.49
CA TYR A 208 -5.55 9.80 9.24
C TYR A 208 -4.58 8.62 9.07
N MET A 209 -3.80 8.30 10.12
CA MET A 209 -2.82 7.20 10.03
C MET A 209 -3.45 5.84 9.69
N ARG A 210 -4.64 5.57 10.24
CA ARG A 210 -5.36 4.29 10.10
C ARG A 210 -6.14 4.24 8.79
N GLU A 211 -6.78 5.35 8.43
CA GLU A 211 -7.82 5.40 7.41
C GLU A 211 -7.34 5.85 6.03
N MET A 212 -6.11 6.37 5.89
CA MET A 212 -5.60 6.87 4.60
C MET A 212 -5.50 5.82 3.47
N SER A 213 -5.53 4.52 3.80
CA SER A 213 -5.33 3.45 2.81
C SER A 213 -6.63 2.96 2.17
N SER A 214 -7.76 3.06 2.89
CA SER A 214 -9.04 2.60 2.37
C SER A 214 -9.68 3.68 1.49
N PRO A 215 -10.19 3.36 0.30
CA PRO A 215 -10.88 4.33 -0.54
C PRO A 215 -12.22 4.78 0.06
N LEU A 216 -12.79 4.03 1.01
CA LEU A 216 -14.02 4.40 1.72
C LEU A 216 -13.79 5.58 2.67
N THR A 217 -12.68 5.52 3.43
CA THR A 217 -12.44 6.46 4.54
C THR A 217 -11.43 7.55 4.19
N ALA A 218 -10.60 7.34 3.17
CA ALA A 218 -9.51 8.27 2.87
C ALA A 218 -10.00 9.63 2.35
N GLU A 219 -11.17 9.69 1.71
CA GLU A 219 -11.75 10.94 1.24
C GLU A 219 -11.97 11.94 2.38
N GLU A 220 -12.54 11.46 3.50
CA GLU A 220 -12.78 12.27 4.69
C GLU A 220 -11.53 12.42 5.58
N SER A 221 -10.78 11.33 5.78
CA SER A 221 -9.68 11.30 6.77
C SER A 221 -8.35 11.89 6.27
N CYS A 222 -8.14 11.97 4.94
CA CYS A 222 -6.94 12.62 4.39
C CYS A 222 -7.06 14.14 4.38
N SER A 223 -5.91 14.84 4.30
CA SER A 223 -5.91 16.30 4.40
C SER A 223 -6.64 17.01 3.27
N ARG A 224 -6.72 16.40 2.07
CA ARG A 224 -7.25 17.00 0.85
C ARG A 224 -6.48 18.26 0.40
N LEU A 225 -5.23 18.41 0.85
CA LEU A 225 -4.39 19.58 0.55
C LEU A 225 -3.45 19.41 -0.65
N SER A 226 -3.52 18.30 -1.37
CA SER A 226 -2.63 18.04 -2.51
C SER A 226 -2.85 19.02 -3.66
N ALA A 227 -4.10 19.31 -4.05
CA ALA A 227 -4.40 20.32 -5.07
C ALA A 227 -4.05 21.74 -4.60
N PRO A 228 -4.44 22.21 -3.39
CA PRO A 228 -3.98 23.50 -2.88
C PRO A 228 -2.46 23.69 -2.89
N LEU A 229 -1.68 22.65 -2.59
CA LEU A 229 -0.22 22.69 -2.64
C LEU A 229 0.31 22.72 -4.08
N ALA A 230 -0.29 21.97 -5.02
CA ALA A 230 0.12 21.93 -6.42
C ALA A 230 -0.10 23.27 -7.15
N TYR A 231 -1.16 24.02 -6.80
CA TYR A 231 -1.41 25.38 -7.32
C TYR A 231 -0.81 26.48 -6.45
N GLY A 232 -0.26 26.13 -5.28
CA GLY A 232 0.40 27.05 -4.36
C GLY A 232 -0.52 28.10 -3.72
N THR A 233 -1.81 27.79 -3.55
CA THR A 233 -2.77 28.67 -2.83
C THR A 233 -2.49 28.74 -1.33
N VAL A 234 -1.77 27.74 -0.81
CA VAL A 234 -1.12 27.72 0.50
C VAL A 234 0.33 27.27 0.32
N SER A 235 1.24 27.80 1.14
CA SER A 235 2.64 27.37 1.09
C SER A 235 2.85 26.08 1.90
N LEU A 236 3.84 25.27 1.51
CA LEU A 236 4.21 24.08 2.29
C LEU A 236 4.71 24.46 3.69
N ARG A 237 5.39 25.62 3.82
CA ARG A 237 5.87 26.18 5.08
C ARG A 237 4.70 26.52 6.01
N GLU A 238 3.68 27.17 5.50
CA GLU A 238 2.45 27.49 6.22
C GLU A 238 1.76 26.22 6.75
N VAL A 239 1.58 25.22 5.89
CA VAL A 239 0.95 23.93 6.25
C VAL A 239 1.77 23.18 7.30
N LEU A 240 3.10 23.13 7.15
CA LEU A 240 3.99 22.47 8.11
C LEU A 240 3.94 23.15 9.47
N GLN A 241 4.04 24.47 9.52
CA GLN A 241 4.04 25.22 10.77
C GLN A 241 2.69 25.13 11.48
N ALA A 242 1.57 25.18 10.75
CA ALA A 242 0.25 24.94 11.31
C ALA A 242 0.13 23.52 11.89
N THR A 243 0.64 22.51 11.18
CA THR A 243 0.67 21.12 11.65
C THR A 243 1.48 20.99 12.94
N ARG A 244 2.68 21.60 13.00
CA ARG A 244 3.55 21.56 14.18
C ARG A 244 2.94 22.29 15.38
N ARG A 245 2.30 23.43 15.17
CA ARG A 245 1.52 24.12 16.22
C ARG A 245 0.41 23.24 16.76
N GLN A 246 -0.34 22.57 15.89
CA GLN A 246 -1.41 21.66 16.32
C GLN A 246 -0.86 20.44 17.06
N ILE A 247 0.26 19.86 16.62
CA ILE A 247 0.94 18.79 17.36
C ILE A 247 1.29 19.26 18.77
N ALA A 248 1.84 20.46 18.93
CA ALA A 248 2.19 21.02 20.23
C ALA A 248 0.95 21.24 21.12
N ALA A 249 -0.11 21.82 20.56
CA ALA A 249 -1.37 22.05 21.27
C ALA A 249 -2.01 20.74 21.76
N VAL A 250 -2.19 19.76 20.87
CA VAL A 250 -2.74 18.44 21.20
C VAL A 250 -1.84 17.67 22.18
N SER A 251 -0.51 17.84 22.09
CA SER A 251 0.41 17.17 23.04
C SER A 251 0.37 17.78 24.44
N ALA A 252 -0.01 19.06 24.57
CA ALA A 252 -0.15 19.75 25.84
C ALA A 252 -1.52 19.51 26.50
N ASP A 253 -2.52 19.09 25.73
CA ASP A 253 -3.86 18.75 26.22
C ASP A 253 -3.93 17.29 26.68
N ALA A 254 -4.03 17.08 27.99
CA ALA A 254 -4.13 15.75 28.58
C ALA A 254 -5.43 15.01 28.22
N GLN A 255 -6.46 15.71 27.74
CA GLN A 255 -7.73 15.13 27.31
C GLN A 255 -7.76 14.81 25.81
N ALA A 256 -6.75 15.24 25.05
CA ALA A 256 -6.73 15.01 23.61
C ALA A 256 -6.50 13.54 23.27
N ASP A 257 -7.12 13.10 22.16
CA ASP A 257 -6.99 11.72 21.70
C ASP A 257 -5.52 11.38 21.36
N PRO A 258 -4.91 10.35 21.98
CA PRO A 258 -3.50 10.02 21.76
C PRO A 258 -3.19 9.57 20.32
N ARG A 259 -4.21 9.17 19.54
CA ARG A 259 -4.07 8.87 18.10
C ARG A 259 -3.74 10.12 17.30
N TRP A 260 -4.20 11.28 17.73
CA TRP A 260 -4.12 12.51 16.96
C TRP A 260 -2.69 12.97 16.73
N VAL A 261 -1.86 12.99 17.78
CA VAL A 261 -0.41 13.30 17.67
C VAL A 261 0.28 12.34 16.70
N ARG A 262 -0.07 11.05 16.74
CA ARG A 262 0.50 10.03 15.86
C ARG A 262 0.10 10.27 14.40
N SER A 263 -1.17 10.59 14.17
CA SER A 263 -1.70 10.94 12.84
C SER A 263 -1.05 12.20 12.28
N LEU A 264 -0.95 13.28 13.06
CA LEU A 264 -0.31 14.53 12.61
C LEU A 264 1.18 14.35 12.33
N ARG A 265 1.92 13.59 13.14
CA ARG A 265 3.33 13.24 12.84
C ARG A 265 3.46 12.40 11.57
N SER A 266 2.50 11.49 11.33
CA SER A 266 2.44 10.75 10.07
C SER A 266 2.16 11.67 8.88
N TYR A 267 1.34 12.71 9.07
CA TYR A 267 1.04 13.72 8.05
C TYR A 267 2.24 14.63 7.78
N GLU A 268 2.91 15.14 8.80
CA GLU A 268 4.16 15.90 8.70
C GLU A 268 5.20 15.15 7.87
N SER A 269 5.36 13.83 8.09
CA SER A 269 6.26 13.03 7.27
C SER A 269 5.88 13.07 5.77
N ARG A 270 4.60 13.20 5.40
CA ARG A 270 4.17 13.33 4.00
C ARG A 270 4.51 14.68 3.39
N LEU A 271 4.50 15.76 4.18
CA LEU A 271 4.99 17.08 3.75
C LEU A 271 6.49 17.04 3.42
N HIS A 272 7.27 16.22 4.14
CA HIS A 272 8.66 15.97 3.77
C HIS A 272 8.78 15.11 2.49
N TRP A 273 7.92 14.10 2.31
CA TRP A 273 7.90 13.30 1.08
C TRP A 273 7.56 14.13 -0.16
N HIS A 274 6.71 15.15 -0.02
CA HIS A 274 6.37 16.09 -1.10
C HIS A 274 7.64 16.65 -1.76
N CYS A 275 8.48 17.38 -1.02
CA CYS A 275 9.72 17.92 -1.58
C CYS A 275 10.72 16.84 -1.97
N HIS A 276 10.77 15.71 -1.24
CA HIS A 276 11.72 14.64 -1.55
C HIS A 276 11.52 14.08 -2.96
N PHE A 277 10.27 13.91 -3.38
CA PHE A 277 9.94 13.42 -4.72
C PHE A 277 10.15 14.51 -5.77
N ILE A 278 9.71 15.74 -5.53
CA ILE A 278 9.93 16.85 -6.47
C ILE A 278 11.43 17.07 -6.72
N GLN A 279 12.24 16.99 -5.66
CA GLN A 279 13.69 17.07 -5.78
C GLN A 279 14.30 16.00 -6.70
N ARG A 280 13.65 14.84 -6.88
CA ARG A 280 14.16 13.81 -7.79
C ARG A 280 14.07 14.27 -9.24
N LEU A 281 12.93 14.86 -9.62
CA LEU A 281 12.74 15.43 -10.95
C LEU A 281 13.68 16.62 -11.16
N GLU A 282 13.82 17.49 -10.15
CA GLU A 282 14.79 18.61 -10.18
C GLU A 282 16.23 18.12 -10.43
N SER A 283 16.63 17.02 -9.79
CA SER A 283 17.97 16.47 -9.93
C SER A 283 18.19 15.68 -11.23
N GLU A 284 17.14 15.09 -11.83
CA GLU A 284 17.24 14.27 -13.05
C GLU A 284 15.97 14.39 -13.92
N PRO A 285 15.78 15.51 -14.64
CA PRO A 285 14.54 15.81 -15.37
C PRO A 285 14.17 14.79 -16.46
N GLU A 286 15.16 14.09 -17.03
CA GLU A 286 14.95 13.03 -18.03
C GLU A 286 14.07 11.88 -17.52
N MET A 287 13.81 11.78 -16.21
CA MET A 287 12.92 10.77 -15.64
C MET A 287 11.45 10.91 -16.10
N GLU A 288 11.08 12.03 -16.69
CA GLU A 288 9.79 12.19 -17.39
C GLU A 288 9.69 11.27 -18.62
N PHE A 289 10.81 10.99 -19.29
CA PHE A 289 10.82 10.28 -20.58
C PHE A 289 11.42 8.88 -20.51
N ARG A 290 12.32 8.63 -19.55
CA ARG A 290 13.15 7.41 -19.51
C ARG A 290 13.28 6.87 -18.09
N ASN A 291 13.57 5.57 -17.94
CA ASN A 291 13.69 4.98 -16.62
C ASN A 291 14.88 5.57 -15.86
N LEU A 292 14.69 5.89 -14.58
CA LEU A 292 15.77 6.39 -13.72
C LEU A 292 16.88 5.35 -13.60
N ASN A 293 16.54 4.06 -13.61
CA ASN A 293 17.51 2.98 -13.82
C ASN A 293 17.51 2.58 -15.29
N ARG A 294 18.57 2.98 -16.01
CA ARG A 294 18.69 2.75 -17.46
C ARG A 294 18.73 1.27 -17.84
N ALA A 295 19.12 0.37 -16.93
CA ALA A 295 19.06 -1.07 -17.19
C ALA A 295 17.61 -1.59 -17.36
N MET A 296 16.60 -0.81 -16.94
CA MET A 296 15.19 -1.13 -17.11
C MET A 296 14.62 -0.63 -18.45
N ASP A 297 15.39 0.11 -19.25
CA ASP A 297 14.96 0.54 -20.58
C ASP A 297 14.78 -0.68 -21.50
N GLY A 298 13.70 -0.68 -22.29
CA GLY A 298 13.32 -1.81 -23.15
C GLY A 298 12.58 -2.96 -22.45
N LEU A 299 12.36 -2.89 -21.13
CA LEU A 299 11.67 -3.94 -20.37
C LEU A 299 10.20 -4.16 -20.80
N ARG A 300 9.52 -3.11 -21.27
CA ARG A 300 8.07 -3.17 -21.58
C ARG A 300 7.69 -2.55 -22.92
N GLU A 301 8.52 -1.67 -23.45
CA GLU A 301 8.32 -0.93 -24.70
C GLU A 301 7.99 -1.86 -25.88
N PRO A 302 8.65 -3.03 -26.06
CA PRO A 302 8.32 -3.96 -27.13
C PRO A 302 6.97 -4.71 -26.96
N HIS A 303 6.31 -4.57 -25.82
CA HIS A 303 5.13 -5.36 -25.43
C HIS A 303 3.87 -4.50 -25.27
N TRP A 304 3.84 -3.32 -25.91
CA TRP A 304 2.67 -2.44 -25.87
C TRP A 304 1.40 -3.18 -26.33
N ASN A 305 0.33 -3.05 -25.55
CA ASN A 305 -0.97 -3.62 -25.87
C ASN A 305 -2.05 -2.53 -25.77
N PRO A 306 -2.56 -2.02 -26.90
CA PRO A 306 -3.54 -0.94 -26.91
C PRO A 306 -4.89 -1.35 -26.30
N GLU A 307 -5.30 -2.62 -26.44
CA GLU A 307 -6.55 -3.12 -25.86
C GLU A 307 -6.47 -3.13 -24.33
N PHE A 308 -5.35 -3.60 -23.77
CA PHE A 308 -5.14 -3.63 -22.32
C PHE A 308 -5.10 -2.21 -21.75
N PHE A 309 -4.46 -1.29 -22.46
CA PHE A 309 -4.46 0.12 -22.09
C PHE A 309 -5.87 0.72 -22.13
N GLU A 310 -6.65 0.45 -23.19
CA GLU A 310 -8.03 0.93 -23.31
C GLU A 310 -8.93 0.43 -22.18
N ARG A 311 -8.89 -0.87 -21.90
CA ARG A 311 -9.69 -1.47 -20.82
C ARG A 311 -9.27 -0.97 -19.44
N TRP A 312 -7.98 -0.70 -19.23
CA TRP A 312 -7.50 -0.13 -17.98
C TRP A 312 -7.91 1.33 -17.82
N LYS A 313 -7.71 2.16 -18.84
CA LYS A 313 -7.98 3.61 -18.79
C LYS A 313 -9.47 3.94 -18.67
N THR A 314 -10.35 3.00 -19.06
CA THR A 314 -11.82 3.14 -18.97
C THR A 314 -12.44 2.41 -17.77
N GLY A 315 -11.64 1.70 -16.96
CA GLY A 315 -12.16 0.94 -15.81
C GLY A 315 -13.04 -0.25 -16.23
N GLN A 316 -12.53 -1.06 -17.15
CA GLN A 316 -13.17 -2.27 -17.71
C GLN A 316 -12.21 -3.47 -17.69
N THR A 317 -11.33 -3.55 -16.70
CA THR A 317 -10.32 -4.62 -16.57
C THR A 317 -10.91 -5.96 -16.12
N GLY A 318 -12.12 -5.94 -15.56
CA GLY A 318 -12.74 -7.11 -14.94
C GLY A 318 -12.25 -7.33 -13.50
N TYR A 319 -11.44 -6.43 -12.94
CA TYR A 319 -11.06 -6.41 -11.52
C TYR A 319 -11.80 -5.27 -10.80
N PRO A 320 -12.81 -5.57 -9.96
CA PRO A 320 -13.76 -4.58 -9.47
C PRO A 320 -13.14 -3.38 -8.76
N LEU A 321 -12.15 -3.58 -7.90
CA LEU A 321 -11.50 -2.47 -7.21
C LEU A 321 -10.68 -1.59 -8.17
N VAL A 322 -10.00 -2.17 -9.16
CA VAL A 322 -9.24 -1.42 -10.17
C VAL A 322 -10.18 -0.55 -10.98
N ASP A 323 -11.29 -1.13 -11.43
CA ASP A 323 -12.30 -0.44 -12.23
C ASP A 323 -13.03 0.64 -11.44
N ALA A 324 -13.41 0.34 -10.18
CA ALA A 324 -13.99 1.32 -9.26
C ALA A 324 -13.06 2.53 -9.04
N CYS A 325 -11.76 2.28 -8.82
CA CYS A 325 -10.78 3.35 -8.65
C CYS A 325 -10.62 4.19 -9.92
N MET A 326 -10.53 3.57 -11.09
CA MET A 326 -10.43 4.33 -12.35
C MET A 326 -11.68 5.18 -12.59
N ARG A 327 -12.88 4.60 -12.39
CA ARG A 327 -14.16 5.33 -12.57
C ARG A 327 -14.32 6.48 -11.57
N MET A 328 -13.92 6.28 -10.30
CA MET A 328 -13.85 7.38 -9.33
C MET A 328 -12.92 8.49 -9.80
N LEU A 329 -11.72 8.14 -10.28
CA LEU A 329 -10.75 9.11 -10.78
C LEU A 329 -11.28 9.87 -12.01
N LEU A 330 -11.94 9.18 -12.93
CA LEU A 330 -12.57 9.79 -14.11
C LEU A 330 -13.69 10.76 -13.71
N SER A 331 -14.42 10.49 -12.63
CA SER A 331 -15.52 11.35 -12.15
C SER A 331 -15.05 12.51 -11.26
N THR A 332 -14.06 12.31 -10.39
CA THR A 332 -13.74 13.25 -9.29
C THR A 332 -12.36 13.90 -9.39
N GLY A 333 -11.48 13.33 -10.22
CA GLY A 333 -10.10 13.77 -10.34
C GLY A 333 -9.22 13.50 -9.11
N TRP A 334 -9.66 12.65 -8.17
CA TRP A 334 -8.90 12.34 -6.95
C TRP A 334 -8.95 10.87 -6.55
N LEU A 335 -7.84 10.37 -6.01
CA LEU A 335 -7.74 9.06 -5.35
C LEU A 335 -6.75 9.12 -4.20
N ASN A 336 -6.95 8.28 -3.17
CA ASN A 336 -5.94 8.12 -2.13
C ASN A 336 -4.70 7.39 -2.64
N PHE A 337 -3.56 7.61 -2.00
CA PHE A 337 -2.25 7.12 -2.47
C PHE A 337 -2.21 5.59 -2.69
N ARG A 338 -2.85 4.80 -1.82
CA ARG A 338 -2.83 3.34 -1.91
C ARG A 338 -3.47 2.86 -3.23
N MET A 339 -4.60 3.46 -3.60
CA MET A 339 -5.30 3.14 -4.84
C MET A 339 -4.54 3.64 -6.07
N ARG A 340 -3.93 4.83 -6.00
CA ARG A 340 -3.02 5.30 -7.07
C ARG A 340 -1.88 4.30 -7.31
N ALA A 341 -1.23 3.84 -6.24
CA ALA A 341 -0.16 2.84 -6.35
C ALA A 341 -0.64 1.49 -6.90
N MET A 342 -1.86 1.08 -6.56
CA MET A 342 -2.48 -0.13 -7.11
C MET A 342 -2.74 0.01 -8.61
N LEU A 343 -3.31 1.13 -9.07
CA LEU A 343 -3.57 1.35 -10.50
C LEU A 343 -2.29 1.26 -11.33
N VAL A 344 -1.22 1.93 -10.88
CA VAL A 344 0.09 1.89 -11.56
C VAL A 344 0.68 0.47 -11.49
N SER A 345 0.58 -0.19 -10.33
CA SER A 345 1.09 -1.56 -10.18
C SER A 345 0.31 -2.58 -11.02
N PHE A 346 -0.99 -2.36 -11.24
CA PHE A 346 -1.80 -3.24 -12.05
C PHE A 346 -1.44 -3.08 -13.53
N ALA A 347 -1.37 -1.85 -14.02
CA ALA A 347 -0.95 -1.55 -15.38
C ALA A 347 0.45 -2.11 -15.70
N SER A 348 1.45 -1.81 -14.87
CA SER A 348 2.85 -2.12 -15.17
C SER A 348 3.26 -3.56 -14.85
N GLN A 349 2.53 -4.29 -13.99
CA GLN A 349 2.90 -5.66 -13.60
C GLN A 349 1.86 -6.71 -14.00
N HIS A 350 0.57 -6.40 -14.04
CA HIS A 350 -0.44 -7.40 -14.46
C HIS A 350 -0.73 -7.28 -15.97
N LEU A 351 -0.82 -6.06 -16.48
CA LEU A 351 -1.04 -5.80 -17.91
C LEU A 351 0.26 -5.63 -18.70
N TRP A 352 1.39 -5.54 -18.00
CA TRP A 352 2.72 -5.37 -18.59
C TRP A 352 2.88 -4.11 -19.48
N LEU A 353 2.07 -3.08 -19.23
CA LEU A 353 2.11 -1.81 -19.96
C LEU A 353 3.30 -0.95 -19.52
N HIS A 354 3.83 -0.15 -20.44
CA HIS A 354 4.86 0.83 -20.12
C HIS A 354 4.29 1.95 -19.22
N TRP A 355 5.10 2.42 -18.26
CA TRP A 355 4.65 3.38 -17.24
C TRP A 355 4.38 4.78 -17.79
N ARG A 356 4.96 5.15 -18.94
CA ARG A 356 4.85 6.51 -19.47
C ARG A 356 3.44 6.83 -19.98
N GLU A 357 2.89 6.03 -20.89
CA GLU A 357 1.55 6.25 -21.46
C GLU A 357 0.45 6.16 -20.39
N THR A 358 0.59 5.21 -19.47
CA THR A 358 -0.29 5.10 -18.31
C THR A 358 -0.13 6.28 -17.35
N GLY A 359 1.08 6.81 -17.21
CA GLY A 359 1.39 8.02 -16.45
C GLY A 359 0.80 9.28 -17.07
N LEU A 360 0.87 9.46 -18.38
CA LEU A 360 0.26 10.59 -19.09
C LEU A 360 -1.26 10.57 -18.94
N HIS A 361 -1.89 9.41 -19.13
CA HIS A 361 -3.32 9.27 -18.94
C HIS A 361 -3.73 9.71 -17.53
N LEU A 362 -3.04 9.20 -16.50
CA LEU A 362 -3.39 9.52 -15.13
C LEU A 362 -3.07 10.97 -14.75
N ALA A 363 -1.94 11.52 -15.22
CA ALA A 363 -1.57 12.93 -15.02
C ALA A 363 -2.70 13.86 -15.46
N ARG A 364 -3.27 13.56 -16.63
CA ARG A 364 -4.43 14.27 -17.18
C ARG A 364 -5.68 14.13 -16.31
N GLN A 365 -5.80 13.12 -15.46
CA GLN A 365 -6.99 12.90 -14.64
C GLN A 365 -6.88 13.49 -13.23
N TRP A 366 -5.69 13.62 -12.64
CA TRP A 366 -5.58 14.07 -11.26
C TRP A 366 -5.58 15.58 -11.15
N LEU A 367 -6.54 16.12 -10.42
CA LEU A 367 -6.59 17.55 -10.10
C LEU A 367 -5.30 18.05 -9.42
N ASP A 368 -4.65 17.18 -8.66
CA ASP A 368 -3.42 17.45 -7.92
C ASP A 368 -2.15 16.96 -8.63
N ASN A 369 -2.14 16.95 -9.98
CA ASN A 369 -0.97 16.54 -10.75
C ASN A 369 0.24 17.47 -10.47
N GLU A 370 1.21 16.92 -9.75
CA GLU A 370 2.50 17.56 -9.46
C GLU A 370 3.59 16.71 -10.15
N PRO A 371 4.17 17.16 -11.29
CA PRO A 371 5.09 16.38 -12.11
C PRO A 371 6.23 15.74 -11.30
N GLY A 372 6.78 16.47 -10.33
CA GLY A 372 7.87 15.99 -9.50
C GLY A 372 7.50 14.79 -8.61
N ILE A 373 6.26 14.76 -8.12
CA ILE A 373 5.71 13.64 -7.37
C ILE A 373 5.25 12.53 -8.31
N HIS A 374 4.53 12.91 -9.36
CA HIS A 374 3.89 12.00 -10.31
C HIS A 374 4.90 11.07 -10.97
N TRP A 375 5.88 11.60 -11.71
CA TRP A 375 6.85 10.77 -12.44
C TRP A 375 7.72 9.92 -11.50
N SER A 376 8.04 10.46 -10.32
CA SER A 376 8.70 9.71 -9.25
C SER A 376 7.89 8.50 -8.79
N GLN A 377 6.57 8.66 -8.62
CA GLN A 377 5.69 7.58 -8.22
C GLN A 377 5.41 6.61 -9.36
N MET A 378 5.22 7.08 -10.59
CA MET A 378 4.99 6.20 -11.75
C MET A 378 6.10 5.17 -11.90
N GLN A 379 7.36 5.61 -11.88
CA GLN A 379 8.48 4.68 -11.97
C GLN A 379 8.65 3.83 -10.71
N MET A 380 8.41 4.40 -9.52
CA MET A 380 8.54 3.66 -8.26
C MET A 380 7.53 2.51 -8.17
N GLN A 381 6.25 2.77 -8.48
CA GLN A 381 5.19 1.77 -8.40
C GLN A 381 5.23 0.79 -9.58
N SER A 382 5.84 1.17 -10.70
CA SER A 382 6.16 0.28 -11.83
C SER A 382 7.42 -0.57 -11.62
N SER A 383 8.08 -0.41 -10.45
CA SER A 383 9.29 -1.13 -10.05
C SER A 383 10.54 -0.88 -10.93
N THR A 384 10.64 0.26 -11.61
CA THR A 384 11.75 0.58 -12.53
C THR A 384 12.86 1.45 -11.94
N VAL A 385 12.71 1.93 -10.70
CA VAL A 385 13.73 2.77 -10.02
C VAL A 385 14.94 1.96 -9.50
N GLY A 386 14.76 0.66 -9.22
CA GLY A 386 15.82 -0.26 -8.81
C GLY A 386 16.22 -0.24 -7.32
N ILE A 387 16.33 0.94 -6.68
CA ILE A 387 16.71 1.08 -5.26
C ILE A 387 15.56 0.79 -4.26
N ASN A 388 14.35 0.55 -4.78
CA ASN A 388 13.16 0.21 -4.00
C ASN A 388 12.88 -1.31 -4.06
N ARG A 389 12.13 -1.80 -3.08
CA ARG A 389 11.59 -3.17 -3.12
C ARG A 389 10.56 -3.26 -4.25
N VAL A 390 10.62 -4.34 -5.03
CA VAL A 390 9.55 -4.68 -5.98
C VAL A 390 8.28 -4.96 -5.19
N ARG A 391 7.22 -4.21 -5.51
CA ARG A 391 5.88 -4.39 -4.95
C ARG A 391 4.95 -4.68 -6.10
N ILE A 392 4.21 -5.78 -6.00
CA ILE A 392 3.16 -6.17 -6.94
C ILE A 392 1.90 -6.26 -6.09
N TYR A 393 0.96 -5.36 -6.34
CA TYR A 393 -0.29 -5.28 -5.59
C TYR A 393 -1.28 -6.27 -6.16
N SER A 394 -1.78 -7.19 -5.33
CA SER A 394 -2.90 -8.07 -5.68
C SER A 394 -4.21 -7.27 -5.63
N PRO A 395 -4.89 -7.02 -6.77
CA PRO A 395 -6.13 -6.22 -6.77
C PRO A 395 -7.24 -6.86 -5.94
N THR A 396 -7.39 -8.19 -5.98
CA THR A 396 -8.41 -8.92 -5.20
C THR A 396 -8.14 -8.88 -3.71
N ARG A 397 -6.87 -9.04 -3.30
CA ARG A 397 -6.48 -8.88 -1.89
C ARG A 397 -6.65 -7.44 -1.41
N GLN A 398 -6.31 -6.44 -2.24
CA GLN A 398 -6.55 -5.04 -1.90
C GLN A 398 -8.04 -4.76 -1.72
N ALA A 399 -8.91 -5.31 -2.57
CA ALA A 399 -10.36 -5.19 -2.45
C ALA A 399 -10.85 -5.71 -1.09
N ARG A 400 -10.48 -6.94 -0.71
CA ARG A 400 -10.84 -7.54 0.58
C ARG A 400 -10.34 -6.77 1.79
N GLU A 401 -9.12 -6.22 1.72
CA GLU A 401 -8.50 -5.51 2.85
C GLU A 401 -8.99 -4.07 2.99
N GLN A 402 -9.29 -3.39 1.89
CA GLN A 402 -9.54 -1.94 1.87
C GLN A 402 -11.02 -1.57 1.66
N ASP A 403 -11.81 -2.50 1.10
CA ASP A 403 -13.25 -2.39 0.87
C ASP A 403 -13.94 -3.71 1.24
N PRO A 404 -13.88 -4.15 2.52
CA PRO A 404 -14.27 -5.50 2.93
C PRO A 404 -15.75 -5.83 2.64
N THR A 405 -16.63 -4.84 2.63
CA THR A 405 -18.07 -5.00 2.31
C THR A 405 -18.37 -4.85 0.82
N GLY A 406 -17.41 -4.36 0.03
CA GLY A 406 -17.62 -4.04 -1.38
C GLY A 406 -18.41 -2.76 -1.62
N GLU A 407 -18.60 -1.90 -0.61
CA GLU A 407 -19.39 -0.68 -0.73
C GLU A 407 -18.78 0.29 -1.76
N PHE A 408 -17.46 0.44 -1.75
CA PHE A 408 -16.77 1.32 -2.70
C PHE A 408 -16.93 0.79 -4.12
N ILE A 409 -16.77 -0.52 -4.30
CA ILE A 409 -16.98 -1.19 -5.59
C ILE A 409 -18.42 -0.99 -6.09
N ARG A 410 -19.43 -1.21 -5.24
CA ARG A 410 -20.84 -1.06 -5.62
C ARG A 410 -21.18 0.38 -6.02
N ARG A 411 -20.56 1.37 -5.38
CA ARG A 411 -20.75 2.79 -5.69
C ARG A 411 -20.24 3.16 -7.08
N TRP A 412 -19.05 2.67 -7.44
CA TRP A 412 -18.36 3.08 -8.68
C TRP A 412 -18.51 2.08 -9.83
N VAL A 413 -18.98 0.87 -9.56
CA VAL A 413 -19.29 -0.18 -10.53
C VAL A 413 -20.72 -0.66 -10.26
N PRO A 414 -21.74 0.18 -10.55
CA PRO A 414 -23.13 -0.08 -10.15
C PRO A 414 -23.72 -1.35 -10.77
N GLU A 415 -23.18 -1.82 -11.90
CA GLU A 415 -23.54 -3.10 -12.50
C GLU A 415 -23.17 -4.32 -11.62
N LEU A 416 -22.33 -4.14 -10.60
CA LEU A 416 -22.00 -5.16 -9.59
C LEU A 416 -22.82 -5.04 -8.30
N SER A 417 -23.76 -4.07 -8.21
CA SER A 417 -24.57 -3.82 -7.01
C SER A 417 -25.39 -5.03 -6.54
N GLY A 418 -25.78 -5.92 -7.46
CA GLY A 418 -26.52 -7.16 -7.16
C GLY A 418 -25.65 -8.38 -6.82
N VAL A 419 -24.31 -8.27 -6.90
CA VAL A 419 -23.42 -9.41 -6.61
C VAL A 419 -23.38 -9.67 -5.09
N PRO A 420 -23.51 -10.93 -4.62
CA PRO A 420 -23.42 -11.22 -3.19
C PRO A 420 -22.07 -10.81 -2.59
N GLY A 421 -22.06 -10.44 -1.30
CA GLY A 421 -20.87 -9.91 -0.61
C GLY A 421 -19.63 -10.81 -0.73
N ASP A 422 -19.80 -12.13 -0.62
CA ASP A 422 -18.70 -13.09 -0.71
C ASP A 422 -18.00 -13.09 -2.09
N PHE A 423 -18.67 -12.61 -3.14
CA PHE A 423 -18.17 -12.60 -4.51
C PHE A 423 -17.88 -11.20 -5.06
N ILE A 424 -18.17 -10.11 -4.32
CA ILE A 424 -18.05 -8.74 -4.86
C ILE A 424 -16.61 -8.38 -5.30
N HIS A 425 -15.60 -9.01 -4.68
CA HIS A 425 -14.19 -8.80 -5.02
C HIS A 425 -13.67 -9.69 -6.16
N ALA A 426 -14.43 -10.73 -6.51
CA ALA A 426 -14.12 -11.70 -7.56
C ALA A 426 -15.42 -12.21 -8.23
N PRO A 427 -16.19 -11.32 -8.90
CA PRO A 427 -17.53 -11.64 -9.37
C PRO A 427 -17.56 -12.78 -10.40
N TRP A 428 -16.44 -13.04 -11.08
CA TRP A 428 -16.29 -14.16 -12.00
C TRP A 428 -16.36 -15.54 -11.34
N GLU A 429 -16.20 -15.63 -10.01
CA GLU A 429 -16.35 -16.88 -9.24
C GLU A 429 -17.81 -17.16 -8.87
N TRP A 430 -18.69 -16.17 -9.02
CA TRP A 430 -20.11 -16.33 -8.72
C TRP A 430 -20.83 -17.09 -9.84
N SER A 431 -21.70 -18.03 -9.50
CA SER A 431 -22.50 -18.77 -10.49
C SER A 431 -23.42 -17.88 -11.34
N GLY A 432 -23.70 -16.66 -10.88
CA GLY A 432 -24.45 -15.63 -11.62
C GLY A 432 -23.60 -14.76 -12.54
N ALA A 433 -22.28 -14.98 -12.65
CA ALA A 433 -21.36 -14.12 -13.39
C ALA A 433 -21.77 -13.87 -14.85
N SER A 434 -22.29 -14.89 -15.53
CA SER A 434 -22.75 -14.79 -16.93
C SER A 434 -23.93 -13.85 -17.16
N ARG A 435 -24.62 -13.44 -16.08
CA ARG A 435 -25.75 -12.49 -16.13
C ARG A 435 -25.30 -11.04 -15.95
N LEU A 436 -24.04 -10.81 -15.57
CA LEU A 436 -23.51 -9.48 -15.34
C LEU A 436 -23.11 -8.85 -16.68
N SER A 437 -23.38 -7.55 -16.84
CA SER A 437 -22.84 -6.73 -17.94
C SER A 437 -21.37 -6.30 -17.70
N TYR A 438 -20.72 -6.88 -16.68
CA TYR A 438 -19.36 -6.58 -16.26
C TYR A 438 -18.36 -7.55 -16.91
N PRO A 439 -17.25 -7.07 -17.48
CA PRO A 439 -16.35 -7.93 -18.25
C PRO A 439 -15.60 -8.94 -17.36
N PRO A 440 -15.22 -10.11 -17.90
CA PRO A 440 -14.35 -11.03 -17.19
C PRO A 440 -12.94 -10.43 -17.00
N PRO A 441 -12.15 -10.96 -16.03
CA PRO A 441 -10.77 -10.57 -15.83
C PRO A 441 -9.97 -10.61 -17.13
N ILE A 442 -9.32 -9.49 -17.46
CA ILE A 442 -8.50 -9.35 -18.68
C ILE A 442 -7.23 -10.22 -18.65
N VAL A 443 -6.79 -10.63 -17.47
CA VAL A 443 -5.61 -11.49 -17.25
C VAL A 443 -5.86 -12.44 -16.09
N GLU A 444 -5.08 -13.52 -15.98
CA GLU A 444 -5.03 -14.37 -14.77
C GLU A 444 -4.00 -13.78 -13.79
N GLU A 445 -4.47 -13.31 -12.64
CA GLU A 445 -3.70 -12.52 -11.67
C GLU A 445 -2.40 -13.23 -11.25
N GLY A 446 -2.50 -14.52 -10.90
CA GLY A 446 -1.38 -15.29 -10.37
C GLY A 446 -0.27 -15.47 -11.40
N LYS A 447 -0.63 -15.86 -12.63
CA LYS A 447 0.30 -16.03 -13.75
C LYS A 447 0.92 -14.71 -14.17
N ALA A 448 0.14 -13.65 -14.33
CA ALA A 448 0.64 -12.34 -14.72
C ALA A 448 1.63 -11.79 -13.68
N GLY A 449 1.27 -11.86 -12.39
CA GLY A 449 2.13 -11.41 -11.29
C GLY A 449 3.43 -12.21 -11.13
N ARG A 450 3.43 -13.52 -11.45
CA ARG A 450 4.65 -14.35 -11.49
C ARG A 450 5.54 -13.96 -12.66
N LEU A 451 4.99 -13.93 -13.88
CA LEU A 451 5.74 -13.55 -15.07
C LEU A 451 6.39 -12.17 -14.92
N ALA A 452 5.65 -11.21 -14.36
CA ALA A 452 6.15 -9.88 -14.10
C ALA A 452 7.32 -9.83 -13.13
N ARG A 453 7.23 -10.63 -12.05
CA ARG A 453 8.31 -10.77 -11.10
C ARG A 453 9.54 -11.34 -11.78
N ASP A 454 9.40 -12.43 -12.51
CA ASP A 454 10.53 -13.13 -13.13
C ASP A 454 11.26 -12.21 -14.13
N ARG A 455 10.51 -11.50 -14.98
CA ARG A 455 11.09 -10.52 -15.94
C ARG A 455 11.79 -9.36 -15.24
N ILE A 456 11.19 -8.79 -14.19
CA ILE A 456 11.85 -7.71 -13.43
C ILE A 456 13.14 -8.23 -12.79
N TYR A 457 13.10 -9.40 -12.13
CA TYR A 457 14.27 -9.93 -11.44
C TYR A 457 15.38 -10.36 -12.40
N ALA A 458 15.06 -10.83 -13.61
CA ALA A 458 16.04 -11.11 -14.64
C ALA A 458 16.91 -9.87 -14.96
N VAL A 459 16.28 -8.69 -15.10
CA VAL A 459 17.04 -7.43 -15.28
C VAL A 459 17.83 -7.06 -14.03
N ARG A 460 17.27 -7.30 -12.83
CA ARG A 460 17.94 -6.98 -11.56
C ARG A 460 19.20 -7.79 -11.29
N GLU A 461 19.37 -8.93 -11.97
CA GLU A 461 20.55 -9.80 -11.86
C GLU A 461 21.67 -9.38 -12.81
N THR A 462 21.45 -8.38 -13.68
CA THR A 462 22.48 -7.85 -14.59
C THR A 462 23.49 -6.94 -13.87
N PRO A 463 24.78 -6.93 -14.29
CA PRO A 463 25.77 -5.99 -13.76
C PRO A 463 25.41 -4.52 -13.96
N GLU A 464 24.79 -4.20 -15.09
CA GLU A 464 24.37 -2.84 -15.47
C GLU A 464 23.34 -2.30 -14.45
N PHE A 465 22.39 -3.15 -14.03
CA PHE A 465 21.39 -2.77 -13.03
C PHE A 465 22.00 -2.38 -11.69
N GLU A 466 23.04 -3.09 -11.24
CA GLU A 466 23.70 -2.80 -9.97
C GLU A 466 24.49 -1.48 -10.02
N ALA A 467 25.17 -1.22 -11.14
CA ALA A 467 25.86 0.04 -11.38
C ALA A 467 24.89 1.24 -11.35
N GLU A 468 23.75 1.12 -12.04
CA GLU A 468 22.70 2.13 -12.01
C GLU A 468 22.09 2.31 -10.61
N CYS A 469 21.87 1.23 -9.85
CA CYS A 469 21.40 1.34 -8.46
C CYS A 469 22.37 2.15 -7.58
N ARG A 470 23.68 1.97 -7.75
CA ARG A 470 24.70 2.78 -7.03
C ARG A 470 24.63 4.25 -7.43
N ARG A 471 24.52 4.55 -8.73
CA ARG A 471 24.37 5.92 -9.27
C ARG A 471 23.13 6.60 -8.70
N ILE A 472 21.98 5.94 -8.78
CA ILE A 472 20.69 6.44 -8.30
C ILE A 472 20.72 6.66 -6.79
N TYR A 473 21.27 5.73 -6.01
CA TYR A 473 21.38 5.90 -4.56
C TYR A 473 22.28 7.08 -4.19
N ARG A 474 23.41 7.25 -4.90
CA ARG A 474 24.31 8.38 -4.71
C ARG A 474 23.58 9.71 -4.94
N ILE A 475 22.84 9.85 -6.04
CA ILE A 475 22.18 11.12 -6.38
C ILE A 475 20.92 11.34 -5.53
N HIS A 476 20.06 10.31 -5.41
CA HIS A 476 18.67 10.45 -4.93
C HIS A 476 18.38 9.81 -3.56
N GLY A 477 19.28 8.97 -3.06
CA GLY A 477 19.07 8.19 -1.83
C GLY A 477 19.05 9.04 -0.56
N SER A 478 18.04 8.87 0.31
CA SER A 478 17.99 9.57 1.60
C SER A 478 19.19 9.24 2.50
N ARG A 479 19.84 10.27 3.06
CA ARG A 479 20.95 10.14 4.01
C ARG A 479 20.53 9.84 5.45
N LYS A 480 19.23 9.90 5.76
CA LYS A 480 18.69 9.73 7.11
C LYS A 480 19.22 8.47 7.82
N LYS A 481 19.33 7.34 7.13
CA LYS A 481 19.85 6.10 7.73
C LYS A 481 21.35 6.18 8.04
N ALA A 482 22.13 6.85 7.21
CA ALA A 482 23.56 7.04 7.45
C ALA A 482 23.79 7.96 8.65
N VAL A 483 23.06 9.09 8.70
CA VAL A 483 23.07 10.02 9.85
C VAL A 483 22.66 9.31 11.14
N MET A 484 21.51 8.61 11.16
CA MET A 484 21.07 7.86 12.33
C MET A 484 22.08 6.78 12.79
N ARG A 485 22.85 6.18 11.87
CA ARG A 485 23.91 5.24 12.22
C ARG A 485 25.11 5.96 12.83
N ALA A 486 25.51 7.09 12.27
CA ALA A 486 26.60 7.91 12.78
C ALA A 486 26.28 8.49 14.17
N GLU A 487 25.07 9.03 14.39
CA GLU A 487 24.62 9.51 15.69
C GLU A 487 24.58 8.39 16.74
N ARG A 488 24.11 7.20 16.34
CA ARG A 488 24.08 6.03 17.23
C ARG A 488 25.49 5.60 17.61
N ALA A 489 26.42 5.58 16.66
CA ALA A 489 27.83 5.29 16.90
C ALA A 489 28.47 6.35 17.83
N ALA A 490 28.20 7.63 17.59
CA ALA A 490 28.67 8.75 18.44
C ALA A 490 28.14 8.65 19.88
N ARG A 491 26.94 8.09 20.08
CA ARG A 491 26.36 7.80 21.40
C ARG A 491 26.85 6.48 22.03
N GLY A 492 27.84 5.81 21.44
CA GLY A 492 28.36 4.53 21.92
C GLY A 492 27.36 3.37 21.88
N LEU A 493 26.23 3.53 21.19
CA LEU A 493 25.19 2.52 21.13
C LEU A 493 25.59 1.43 20.11
N PRO A 494 25.47 0.13 20.46
CA PRO A 494 25.86 -0.95 19.58
C PRO A 494 25.08 -0.89 18.26
N PRO A 495 25.67 -1.29 17.12
CA PRO A 495 24.96 -1.32 15.84
C PRO A 495 23.68 -2.12 16.00
N LYS A 496 22.59 -1.63 15.38
CA LYS A 496 21.31 -2.34 15.44
C LYS A 496 21.57 -3.75 14.85
N PRO A 497 21.22 -4.84 15.58
CA PRO A 497 21.47 -6.18 15.09
C PRO A 497 20.87 -6.30 13.68
N PRO A 498 21.57 -6.96 12.75
CA PRO A 498 21.05 -7.12 11.40
C PRO A 498 19.64 -7.68 11.52
N LYS A 499 18.67 -7.01 10.87
CA LYS A 499 17.34 -7.61 10.73
C LYS A 499 17.60 -9.00 10.13
N ARG A 500 17.26 -10.06 10.86
CA ARG A 500 17.30 -11.44 10.36
C ARG A 500 16.59 -11.43 9.01
N THR A 501 17.36 -11.44 7.93
CA THR A 501 16.83 -11.64 6.59
C THR A 501 16.31 -13.06 6.63
N PRO A 502 15.01 -13.32 6.38
CA PRO A 502 14.57 -14.68 6.21
C PRO A 502 15.42 -15.26 5.07
N THR A 503 16.25 -16.25 5.41
CA THR A 503 17.03 -17.02 4.45
C THR A 503 16.12 -17.43 3.31
N LYS A 504 16.59 -17.28 2.06
CA LYS A 504 15.90 -17.81 0.88
C LYS A 504 15.52 -19.26 1.20
N PRO A 505 14.24 -19.64 1.12
CA PRO A 505 13.85 -21.03 1.38
C PRO A 505 14.64 -21.93 0.44
N GLN A 506 15.40 -22.87 1.00
CA GLN A 506 15.92 -23.97 0.21
C GLN A 506 14.74 -24.90 -0.12
N PRO A 507 14.62 -25.38 -1.37
CA PRO A 507 13.69 -26.44 -1.71
C PRO A 507 13.93 -27.64 -0.80
N MET A 508 12.87 -28.36 -0.44
CA MET A 508 12.97 -29.59 0.38
C MET A 508 13.07 -30.82 -0.52
N ALA A 509 13.75 -30.68 -1.67
CA ALA A 509 13.85 -31.71 -2.71
C ALA A 509 14.62 -32.95 -2.24
N ASP A 510 15.54 -32.80 -1.28
CA ASP A 510 16.39 -33.87 -0.75
C ASP A 510 15.71 -34.69 0.36
N GLN A 511 14.42 -34.45 0.65
CA GLN A 511 13.71 -35.23 1.65
C GLN A 511 13.27 -36.61 1.13
N PRO A 512 13.24 -37.63 2.01
CA PRO A 512 12.74 -38.94 1.63
C PRO A 512 11.31 -38.82 1.09
N ASP A 513 11.02 -39.57 0.02
CA ASP A 513 9.67 -39.62 -0.55
C ASP A 513 8.70 -40.10 0.54
N LEU A 514 7.73 -39.24 0.86
CA LEU A 514 6.68 -39.47 1.85
C LEU A 514 5.94 -40.81 1.67
N PHE A 515 5.96 -41.34 0.43
CA PHE A 515 5.01 -42.34 -0.02
C PHE A 515 5.65 -43.56 -0.72
N GLY A 516 6.97 -43.63 -0.83
CA GLY A 516 7.68 -44.74 -1.49
C GLY A 516 7.47 -44.83 -3.02
N GLN A 517 8.15 -45.79 -3.68
CA GLN A 517 8.15 -45.96 -5.15
C GLN A 517 7.12 -46.98 -5.69
N THR A 518 6.30 -47.59 -4.84
CA THR A 518 5.40 -48.70 -5.21
C THR A 518 3.93 -48.30 -5.35
N ARG A 519 3.17 -49.09 -6.13
CA ARG A 519 1.75 -48.88 -6.49
C ARG A 519 0.76 -48.77 -5.31
N ALA A 520 1.15 -49.16 -4.10
CA ALA A 520 0.40 -48.92 -2.87
C ALA A 520 1.10 -47.82 -2.06
N ILE A 521 0.49 -46.63 -2.00
CA ILE A 521 1.02 -45.41 -1.36
C ILE A 521 0.68 -45.44 0.15
N VAL A 522 1.22 -46.41 0.89
CA VAL A 522 1.05 -46.47 2.35
C VAL A 522 2.23 -45.78 3.03
N PRO A 523 2.01 -44.72 3.83
CA PRO A 523 3.09 -44.06 4.56
C PRO A 523 3.83 -45.01 5.50
N SER A 524 5.17 -44.94 5.51
CA SER A 524 5.98 -45.77 6.38
C SER A 524 5.80 -45.42 7.87
N GLY A 525 5.86 -46.45 8.72
CA GLY A 525 5.84 -46.30 10.19
C GLY A 525 4.47 -46.04 10.81
N LEU A 526 3.37 -46.18 10.07
CA LEU A 526 2.03 -46.20 10.66
C LEU A 526 1.80 -47.49 11.48
N PRO A 527 1.11 -47.42 12.63
CA PRO A 527 0.58 -48.58 13.33
C PRO A 527 -0.37 -49.41 12.43
N ASP A 528 -0.48 -50.71 12.68
CA ASP A 528 -1.23 -51.62 11.79
C ASP A 528 -2.74 -51.34 11.80
N ASP A 529 -3.30 -50.95 12.95
CA ASP A 529 -4.71 -50.56 13.07
C ASP A 529 -5.06 -49.31 12.23
N TRP A 530 -4.14 -48.34 12.14
CA TRP A 530 -4.28 -47.20 11.22
C TRP A 530 -4.12 -47.59 9.76
N LYS A 531 -3.18 -48.50 9.44
CA LYS A 531 -3.01 -48.98 8.06
C LYS A 531 -4.28 -49.66 7.58
N GLU A 532 -4.85 -50.55 8.38
CA GLU A 532 -6.08 -51.27 8.06
C GLU A 532 -7.25 -50.29 7.85
N ALA A 533 -7.46 -49.37 8.79
CA ALA A 533 -8.57 -48.42 8.75
C ALA A 533 -8.49 -47.44 7.56
N LEU A 534 -7.28 -47.07 7.11
CA LEU A 534 -7.07 -46.03 6.09
C LEU A 534 -6.58 -46.58 4.74
N LEU A 535 -6.44 -47.91 4.59
CA LEU A 535 -6.01 -48.54 3.33
C LEU A 535 -6.85 -48.11 2.11
N PRO A 536 -8.20 -47.99 2.21
CA PRO A 536 -9.01 -47.53 1.07
C PRO A 536 -8.67 -46.10 0.64
N GLU A 537 -8.31 -45.23 1.59
CA GLU A 537 -7.99 -43.83 1.34
C GLU A 537 -6.64 -43.69 0.63
N PHE A 538 -5.63 -44.47 1.06
CA PHE A 538 -4.32 -44.49 0.41
C PHE A 538 -4.36 -45.01 -1.04
N SER A 539 -5.41 -45.75 -1.39
CA SER A 539 -5.64 -46.29 -2.74
C SER A 539 -6.61 -45.42 -3.57
N ALA A 540 -7.16 -44.35 -3.00
CA ALA A 540 -8.18 -43.54 -3.64
C ALA A 540 -7.55 -42.50 -4.62
N PRO A 541 -8.23 -42.17 -5.74
CA PRO A 541 -7.72 -41.23 -6.74
C PRO A 541 -7.29 -39.87 -6.16
N TYR A 542 -8.06 -39.30 -5.23
CA TYR A 542 -7.74 -38.01 -4.63
C TYR A 542 -6.40 -38.02 -3.86
N PHE A 543 -6.03 -39.17 -3.30
CA PHE A 543 -4.80 -39.31 -2.51
C PHE A 543 -3.57 -39.41 -3.41
N HIS A 544 -3.74 -39.97 -4.62
CA HIS A 544 -2.72 -39.91 -5.68
C HIS A 544 -2.49 -38.47 -6.16
N ASP A 545 -3.57 -37.70 -6.39
CA ASP A 545 -3.48 -36.29 -6.79
C ASP A 545 -2.82 -35.44 -5.70
N LEU A 546 -3.20 -35.66 -4.44
CA LEU A 546 -2.57 -35.03 -3.28
C LEU A 546 -1.07 -35.36 -3.21
N THR A 547 -0.70 -36.61 -3.44
CA THR A 547 0.70 -37.05 -3.45
C THR A 547 1.50 -36.36 -4.56
N ALA A 548 0.97 -36.31 -5.78
CA ALA A 548 1.62 -35.64 -6.90
C ALA A 548 1.79 -34.14 -6.64
N PHE A 549 0.76 -33.48 -6.10
CA PHE A 549 0.79 -32.08 -5.68
C PHE A 549 1.88 -31.82 -4.64
N LEU A 550 1.96 -32.63 -3.58
CA LEU A 550 2.97 -32.45 -2.52
C LEU A 550 4.39 -32.70 -3.00
N LYS A 551 4.60 -33.64 -3.92
CA LYS A 551 5.90 -33.88 -4.57
C LYS A 551 6.34 -32.66 -5.37
N ALA A 552 5.43 -32.04 -6.14
CA ALA A 552 5.72 -30.80 -6.87
C ALA A 552 6.01 -29.63 -5.91
N GLU A 553 5.16 -29.44 -4.89
CA GLU A 553 5.33 -28.36 -3.91
C GLU A 553 6.66 -28.44 -3.17
N ARG A 554 7.11 -29.63 -2.76
CA ARG A 554 8.39 -29.80 -2.05
C ARG A 554 9.62 -29.57 -2.94
N ARG A 555 9.50 -29.73 -4.26
CA ARG A 555 10.57 -29.40 -5.23
C ARG A 555 10.75 -27.89 -5.41
N GLU A 556 9.70 -27.11 -5.23
CA GLU A 556 9.70 -25.68 -5.54
C GLU A 556 9.66 -24.78 -4.29
N GLN A 557 9.14 -25.31 -3.17
CA GLN A 557 8.81 -24.54 -1.97
C GLN A 557 9.28 -25.25 -0.70
N THR A 558 9.40 -24.49 0.39
CA THR A 558 9.57 -25.07 1.74
C THR A 558 8.21 -25.38 2.34
N ILE A 559 7.95 -26.67 2.59
CA ILE A 559 6.69 -27.20 3.10
C ILE A 559 6.88 -27.78 4.50
N TYR A 560 6.03 -27.37 5.44
CA TYR A 560 5.99 -27.87 6.81
C TYR A 560 4.78 -28.77 7.06
N PRO A 561 4.87 -29.76 7.96
CA PRO A 561 6.11 -30.21 8.60
C PRO A 561 7.04 -30.93 7.59
N PRO A 562 8.29 -31.24 7.95
CA PRO A 562 9.15 -32.14 7.16
C PRO A 562 8.43 -33.44 6.78
N ALA A 563 8.82 -34.03 5.64
CA ALA A 563 8.19 -35.23 5.09
C ALA A 563 8.07 -36.40 6.10
N PRO A 564 9.10 -36.72 6.90
CA PRO A 564 8.98 -37.76 7.92
C PRO A 564 7.90 -37.47 8.96
N ASP A 565 7.59 -36.20 9.22
CA ASP A 565 6.75 -35.80 10.35
C ASP A 565 5.27 -35.63 9.98
N VAL A 566 4.89 -35.70 8.69
CA VAL A 566 3.50 -35.42 8.27
C VAL A 566 2.48 -36.31 8.98
N PHE A 567 2.79 -37.60 9.12
CA PHE A 567 1.91 -38.58 9.78
C PHE A 567 2.25 -38.81 11.26
N HIS A 568 3.08 -37.96 11.87
CA HIS A 568 3.61 -38.17 13.22
C HIS A 568 2.50 -38.32 14.27
N ALA A 569 1.39 -37.58 14.16
CA ALA A 569 0.23 -37.72 15.05
C ALA A 569 -0.36 -39.15 15.04
N LEU A 570 -0.48 -39.77 13.88
CA LEU A 570 -0.99 -41.15 13.75
C LEU A 570 0.04 -42.18 14.24
N ARG A 571 1.34 -41.89 14.11
CA ARG A 571 2.40 -42.78 14.59
C ARG A 571 2.51 -42.81 16.11
N LEU A 572 2.30 -41.67 16.76
CA LEU A 572 2.37 -41.55 18.21
C LEU A 572 1.10 -42.01 18.94
N THR A 573 -0.01 -42.13 18.21
CA THR A 573 -1.31 -42.46 18.79
C THR A 573 -1.99 -43.52 17.94
N PRO A 574 -1.73 -44.83 18.17
CA PRO A 574 -2.44 -45.94 17.51
C PRO A 574 -3.96 -45.79 17.62
N LEU A 575 -4.71 -46.24 16.60
CA LEU A 575 -6.17 -46.04 16.54
C LEU A 575 -6.87 -46.67 17.76
N SER A 576 -6.43 -47.86 18.17
CA SER A 576 -6.90 -48.57 19.36
C SER A 576 -6.76 -47.74 20.63
N GLU A 577 -5.69 -46.96 20.77
CA GLU A 577 -5.37 -46.15 21.95
C GLU A 577 -6.02 -44.76 21.97
N VAL A 578 -6.63 -44.31 20.86
CA VAL A 578 -7.28 -43.00 20.80
C VAL A 578 -8.39 -42.90 21.85
N LYS A 579 -8.28 -41.89 22.71
CA LYS A 579 -9.31 -41.54 23.71
C LYS A 579 -9.73 -40.07 23.66
N VAL A 580 -8.90 -39.20 23.09
CA VAL A 580 -9.24 -37.80 22.80
C VAL A 580 -8.78 -37.46 21.38
N LEU A 581 -9.55 -36.66 20.64
CA LEU A 581 -9.13 -36.04 19.38
C LEU A 581 -9.24 -34.53 19.49
N ILE A 582 -8.13 -33.83 19.29
CA ILE A 582 -8.07 -32.37 19.20
C ILE A 582 -7.75 -32.00 17.75
N LEU A 583 -8.54 -31.09 17.17
CA LEU A 583 -8.43 -30.74 15.76
C LEU A 583 -7.88 -29.32 15.55
N GLY A 584 -6.71 -29.24 14.93
CA GLY A 584 -6.12 -28.01 14.36
C GLY A 584 -6.56 -27.75 12.92
N GLN A 585 -6.33 -26.52 12.46
CA GLN A 585 -6.60 -26.12 11.07
C GLN A 585 -5.46 -26.58 10.14
N ASP A 586 -4.26 -26.03 10.34
CA ASP A 586 -3.04 -26.32 9.59
C ASP A 586 -1.80 -26.26 10.51
N PRO A 587 -0.64 -26.83 10.11
CA PRO A 587 0.56 -26.80 10.92
C PRO A 587 1.11 -25.38 11.06
N TYR A 588 1.95 -25.14 12.09
CA TYR A 588 2.67 -23.87 12.18
C TYR A 588 3.57 -23.65 10.95
N HIS A 589 3.40 -22.50 10.29
CA HIS A 589 4.05 -22.20 9.01
C HIS A 589 5.44 -21.54 9.14
N GLY A 590 6.01 -21.48 10.35
CA GLY A 590 7.34 -20.93 10.62
C GLY A 590 8.44 -22.00 10.66
N PRO A 591 9.71 -21.63 10.40
CA PRO A 591 10.81 -22.59 10.32
C PRO A 591 11.02 -23.43 11.59
N GLY A 592 10.92 -24.75 11.43
CA GLY A 592 11.12 -25.73 12.50
C GLY A 592 10.09 -25.66 13.62
N GLN A 593 8.90 -25.08 13.35
CA GLN A 593 7.81 -25.05 14.34
C GLN A 593 6.90 -26.27 14.24
N ALA A 594 6.54 -26.69 13.02
CA ALA A 594 5.66 -27.84 12.84
C ALA A 594 6.45 -29.16 12.81
N HIS A 595 5.92 -30.15 13.53
CA HIS A 595 6.47 -31.50 13.67
C HIS A 595 5.39 -32.59 13.64
N GLY A 596 4.27 -32.31 12.96
CA GLY A 596 3.19 -33.28 12.72
C GLY A 596 2.06 -33.30 13.74
N LEU A 597 2.23 -32.70 14.92
CA LEU A 597 1.19 -32.55 15.94
C LEU A 597 0.52 -31.17 15.87
N SER A 598 -0.81 -31.10 15.91
CA SER A 598 -1.54 -29.83 16.02
C SER A 598 -1.24 -29.12 17.34
N PHE A 599 -1.19 -27.78 17.31
CA PHE A 599 -0.92 -26.94 18.49
C PHE A 599 0.40 -27.21 19.22
N SER A 600 1.34 -27.95 18.63
CA SER A 600 2.61 -28.31 19.27
C SER A 600 3.81 -27.80 18.50
N VAL A 601 4.89 -27.50 19.23
CA VAL A 601 6.20 -27.15 18.69
C VAL A 601 7.30 -27.99 19.35
N PRO A 602 8.39 -28.35 18.65
CA PRO A 602 9.51 -29.08 19.26
C PRO A 602 10.13 -28.34 20.45
N GLU A 603 10.77 -29.10 21.34
CA GLU A 603 11.49 -28.55 22.49
C GLU A 603 12.53 -27.48 22.08
N GLY A 604 12.66 -26.44 22.91
CA GLY A 604 13.54 -25.29 22.64
C GLY A 604 13.00 -24.28 21.62
N LYS A 605 11.82 -24.50 21.01
CA LYS A 605 11.16 -23.50 20.17
C LYS A 605 10.29 -22.55 20.99
N PRO A 606 10.20 -21.26 20.61
CA PRO A 606 9.28 -20.33 21.25
C PRO A 606 7.83 -20.83 21.15
N VAL A 607 7.15 -20.90 22.30
CA VAL A 607 5.75 -21.31 22.42
C VAL A 607 4.88 -20.30 21.65
N PRO A 608 4.10 -20.73 20.63
CA PRO A 608 3.25 -19.82 19.86
C PRO A 608 2.08 -19.26 20.68
N PRO A 609 1.52 -18.09 20.32
CA PRO A 609 0.44 -17.45 21.09
C PRO A 609 -0.77 -18.35 21.35
N SER A 610 -1.15 -19.20 20.39
CA SER A 610 -2.26 -20.13 20.59
C SER A 610 -1.98 -21.22 21.62
N LEU A 611 -0.74 -21.72 21.67
CA LEU A 611 -0.34 -22.68 22.69
C LEU A 611 -0.18 -22.02 24.08
N GLN A 612 0.25 -20.75 24.12
CA GLN A 612 0.25 -19.97 25.37
C GLN A 612 -1.15 -19.83 25.95
N ASN A 613 -2.15 -19.53 25.11
CA ASN A 613 -3.54 -19.45 25.55
C ASN A 613 -4.08 -20.81 26.03
N ILE A 614 -3.71 -21.92 25.36
CA ILE A 614 -4.04 -23.28 25.81
C ILE A 614 -3.46 -23.55 27.21
N PHE A 615 -2.18 -23.22 27.43
CA PHE A 615 -1.52 -23.40 28.73
C PHE A 615 -2.13 -22.53 29.83
N GLN A 616 -2.49 -21.28 29.54
CA GLN A 616 -3.21 -20.43 30.49
C GLN A 616 -4.58 -21.00 30.85
N GLU A 617 -5.31 -21.57 29.88
CA GLU A 617 -6.59 -22.21 30.15
C GLU A 617 -6.44 -23.49 30.96
N ILE A 618 -5.40 -24.31 30.73
CA ILE A 618 -5.12 -25.49 31.56
C ILE A 618 -4.92 -25.10 33.03
N GLU A 619 -4.10 -24.08 33.28
CA GLU A 619 -3.83 -23.60 34.63
C GLU A 619 -5.10 -23.08 35.30
N ALA A 620 -5.93 -22.33 34.57
CA ALA A 620 -7.19 -21.81 35.08
C ALA A 620 -8.28 -22.89 35.28
N ASP A 621 -8.29 -23.94 34.45
CA ASP A 621 -9.28 -25.02 34.47
C ASP A 621 -8.96 -26.08 35.53
N LEU A 622 -7.68 -26.49 35.64
CA LEU A 622 -7.25 -27.62 36.48
C LEU A 622 -6.42 -27.20 37.70
N GLY A 623 -5.95 -25.95 37.78
CA GLY A 623 -5.08 -25.48 38.86
C GLY A 623 -3.67 -26.08 38.82
N VAL A 624 -3.24 -26.64 37.67
CA VAL A 624 -1.91 -27.22 37.49
C VAL A 624 -1.03 -26.30 36.64
N PRO A 625 0.25 -26.10 37.00
CA PRO A 625 1.13 -25.25 36.21
C PRO A 625 1.42 -25.91 34.85
N PRO A 626 1.48 -25.13 33.76
CA PRO A 626 1.75 -25.70 32.44
C PRO A 626 3.20 -26.21 32.34
N ALA A 627 3.39 -27.32 31.63
CA ALA A 627 4.73 -27.86 31.40
C ALA A 627 5.64 -26.84 30.68
N PRO A 628 6.95 -26.82 30.97
CA PRO A 628 7.89 -25.84 30.41
C PRO A 628 8.18 -26.01 28.91
N SER A 629 7.60 -27.03 28.27
CA SER A 629 7.84 -27.37 26.86
C SER A 629 6.56 -27.26 26.02
N GLY A 630 6.70 -26.66 24.84
CA GLY A 630 5.66 -26.61 23.81
C GLY A 630 5.44 -27.93 23.05
N ASP A 631 6.22 -28.96 23.37
CA ASP A 631 6.11 -30.29 22.78
C ASP A 631 5.00 -31.09 23.48
N LEU A 632 3.95 -31.43 22.73
CA LEU A 632 2.77 -32.13 23.21
C LEU A 632 2.83 -33.64 22.90
N THR A 633 4.00 -34.19 22.56
CA THR A 633 4.21 -35.64 22.42
C THR A 633 3.76 -36.41 23.67
N ARG A 634 3.89 -35.80 24.85
CA ARG A 634 3.40 -36.33 26.13
C ARG A 634 1.88 -36.55 26.16
N TRP A 635 1.10 -35.76 25.43
CA TRP A 635 -0.35 -35.96 25.29
C TRP A 635 -0.64 -37.05 24.28
N ALA A 636 0.08 -37.04 23.15
CA ALA A 636 -0.10 -38.04 22.09
C ALA A 636 0.10 -39.47 22.61
N ARG A 637 1.13 -39.69 23.44
CA ARG A 637 1.41 -40.98 24.11
C ARG A 637 0.35 -41.43 25.12
N GLN A 638 -0.53 -40.54 25.55
CA GLN A 638 -1.63 -40.86 26.46
C GLN A 638 -2.95 -41.14 25.72
N GLY A 639 -2.95 -41.17 24.37
CA GLY A 639 -4.15 -41.39 23.57
C GLY A 639 -4.82 -40.10 23.05
N VAL A 640 -4.11 -38.95 23.09
CA VAL A 640 -4.63 -37.67 22.55
C VAL A 640 -4.16 -37.47 21.11
N LEU A 641 -5.04 -37.72 20.15
CA LEU A 641 -4.75 -37.51 18.73
C LEU A 641 -4.79 -36.02 18.37
N LEU A 642 -3.61 -35.42 18.18
CA LEU A 642 -3.42 -34.01 17.82
C LEU A 642 -3.36 -33.83 16.30
N LEU A 643 -4.52 -33.83 15.64
CA LEU A 643 -4.65 -33.86 14.18
C LEU A 643 -4.83 -32.46 13.60
N ASN A 644 -4.20 -32.15 12.46
CA ASN A 644 -4.55 -30.97 11.65
C ASN A 644 -5.47 -31.38 10.50
N SER A 645 -6.46 -30.55 10.19
CA SER A 645 -7.40 -30.78 9.07
C SER A 645 -6.73 -30.70 7.70
N VAL A 646 -5.71 -29.85 7.59
CA VAL A 646 -4.76 -29.82 6.47
C VAL A 646 -3.40 -30.19 7.05
N MET A 647 -2.77 -31.28 6.59
CA MET A 647 -1.59 -31.84 7.29
C MET A 647 -0.26 -31.20 6.86
N THR A 648 -0.28 -30.29 5.87
CA THR A 648 0.94 -29.58 5.40
C THR A 648 0.63 -28.13 5.04
N VAL A 649 1.66 -27.27 5.10
CA VAL A 649 1.55 -25.83 4.80
C VAL A 649 2.84 -25.31 4.19
N ARG A 650 2.74 -24.30 3.32
CA ARG A 650 3.88 -23.61 2.76
C ARG A 650 4.41 -22.57 3.74
N ARG A 651 5.72 -22.41 3.81
CA ARG A 651 6.37 -21.43 4.70
C ARG A 651 5.74 -20.05 4.55
N GLY A 652 5.25 -19.51 5.66
CA GLY A 652 4.67 -18.16 5.74
C GLY A 652 3.34 -17.96 5.00
N GLN A 653 2.67 -19.03 4.57
CA GLN A 653 1.38 -18.97 3.87
C GLN A 653 0.38 -19.93 4.56
N PRO A 654 -0.27 -19.50 5.66
CA PRO A 654 -1.31 -20.30 6.32
C PRO A 654 -2.38 -20.76 5.32
N GLY A 655 -2.84 -22.01 5.46
CA GLY A 655 -3.88 -22.59 4.61
C GLY A 655 -3.49 -22.81 3.14
N SER A 656 -2.21 -22.71 2.77
CA SER A 656 -1.77 -22.81 1.36
C SER A 656 -2.14 -24.13 0.65
N HIS A 657 -2.34 -25.21 1.42
CA HIS A 657 -2.69 -26.53 0.89
C HIS A 657 -4.15 -26.92 1.15
N ALA A 658 -4.99 -25.96 1.54
CA ALA A 658 -6.43 -26.19 1.64
C ALA A 658 -7.03 -26.55 0.27
N GLY A 659 -8.01 -27.46 0.26
CA GLY A 659 -8.70 -27.91 -0.94
C GLY A 659 -7.84 -28.80 -1.86
N ARG A 660 -6.73 -29.34 -1.37
CA ARG A 660 -5.81 -30.20 -2.14
C ARG A 660 -5.95 -31.70 -1.86
N GLY A 661 -6.89 -32.08 -1.00
CA GLY A 661 -7.20 -33.49 -0.68
C GLY A 661 -6.94 -33.89 0.78
N TRP A 662 -6.21 -33.08 1.55
CA TRP A 662 -5.98 -33.38 2.98
C TRP A 662 -7.26 -33.43 3.80
N GLU A 663 -8.24 -32.59 3.47
CA GLU A 663 -9.51 -32.55 4.19
C GLU A 663 -10.30 -33.84 4.03
N GLN A 664 -10.21 -34.50 2.86
CA GLN A 664 -10.86 -35.78 2.63
C GLN A 664 -10.16 -36.89 3.43
N PHE A 665 -8.83 -36.91 3.43
CA PHE A 665 -8.06 -37.87 4.22
C PHE A 665 -8.33 -37.73 5.72
N THR A 666 -8.28 -36.50 6.24
CA THR A 666 -8.52 -36.24 7.67
C THR A 666 -9.99 -36.48 8.06
N ASP A 667 -10.94 -36.31 7.15
CA ASP A 667 -12.33 -36.75 7.35
C ASP A 667 -12.43 -38.26 7.53
N ALA A 668 -11.67 -39.05 6.77
CA ALA A 668 -11.61 -40.50 6.94
C ALA A 668 -10.97 -40.90 8.27
N VAL A 669 -9.91 -40.20 8.71
CA VAL A 669 -9.33 -40.39 10.06
C VAL A 669 -10.39 -40.16 11.15
N ILE A 670 -11.16 -39.07 11.05
CA ILE A 670 -12.23 -38.76 12.02
C ILE A 670 -13.30 -39.85 12.01
N ARG A 671 -13.70 -40.36 10.83
CA ARG A 671 -14.67 -41.46 10.72
C ARG A 671 -14.16 -42.76 11.33
N ALA A 672 -12.88 -43.10 11.15
CA ALA A 672 -12.27 -44.26 11.77
C ALA A 672 -12.29 -44.17 13.31
N VAL A 673 -11.99 -42.98 13.86
CA VAL A 673 -12.11 -42.74 15.31
C VAL A 673 -13.56 -42.81 15.79
N ASN A 674 -14.51 -42.27 15.02
CA ASN A 674 -15.94 -42.33 15.31
C ASN A 674 -16.54 -43.75 15.24
N ALA A 675 -15.88 -44.67 14.54
CA ALA A 675 -16.31 -46.06 14.46
C ALA A 675 -15.92 -46.88 15.70
N LYS A 676 -15.09 -46.34 16.61
CA LYS A 676 -14.68 -47.03 17.84
C LYS A 676 -15.87 -47.23 18.77
N GLU A 677 -16.00 -48.44 19.31
CA GLU A 677 -17.00 -48.74 20.34
C GLU A 677 -16.69 -48.03 21.65
N GLU A 678 -15.41 -47.83 21.98
CA GLU A 678 -15.02 -47.10 23.19
C GLU A 678 -15.26 -45.60 23.06
N ARG A 679 -15.68 -44.96 24.16
CA ARG A 679 -15.86 -43.51 24.21
C ARG A 679 -14.57 -42.78 23.81
N VAL A 680 -14.74 -41.78 22.95
CA VAL A 680 -13.70 -40.83 22.53
C VAL A 680 -14.26 -39.43 22.74
N VAL A 681 -13.44 -38.52 23.24
CA VAL A 681 -13.80 -37.11 23.41
C VAL A 681 -13.24 -36.29 22.25
N PHE A 682 -14.09 -35.62 21.49
CA PHE A 682 -13.71 -34.76 20.38
C PHE A 682 -13.73 -33.29 20.82
N VAL A 683 -12.58 -32.63 20.74
CA VAL A 683 -12.41 -31.23 21.13
C VAL A 683 -12.27 -30.37 19.88
N LEU A 684 -13.29 -29.54 19.63
CA LEU A 684 -13.46 -28.78 18.40
C LEU A 684 -13.36 -27.27 18.68
N TRP A 685 -12.14 -26.73 18.55
CA TRP A 685 -11.87 -25.31 18.77
C TRP A 685 -12.05 -24.48 17.48
N GLY A 686 -12.98 -23.52 17.53
CA GLY A 686 -13.23 -22.57 16.45
C GLY A 686 -14.08 -23.12 15.30
N GLY A 687 -14.49 -22.22 14.41
CA GLY A 687 -15.46 -22.53 13.34
C GLY A 687 -14.99 -23.60 12.36
N TYR A 688 -13.68 -23.72 12.13
CA TYR A 688 -13.15 -24.76 11.22
C TYR A 688 -13.34 -26.16 11.79
N ALA A 689 -12.92 -26.39 13.04
CA ALA A 689 -13.06 -27.68 13.69
C ALA A 689 -14.53 -28.06 13.93
N ARG A 690 -15.36 -27.10 14.34
CA ARG A 690 -16.80 -27.31 14.59
C ARG A 690 -17.56 -27.83 13.36
N ARG A 691 -17.16 -27.46 12.14
CA ARG A 691 -17.78 -28.00 10.91
C ARG A 691 -17.59 -29.52 10.76
N LYS A 692 -16.57 -30.11 11.38
CA LYS A 692 -16.32 -31.55 11.34
C LYS A 692 -17.24 -32.34 12.28
N LYS A 693 -18.02 -31.68 13.14
CA LYS A 693 -19.02 -32.30 14.02
C LYS A 693 -19.97 -33.25 13.28
N ARG A 694 -20.31 -32.94 12.02
CA ARG A 694 -21.15 -33.78 11.15
C ARG A 694 -20.61 -35.20 10.90
N LEU A 695 -19.32 -35.44 11.17
CA LEU A 695 -18.66 -36.73 11.00
C LEU A 695 -18.67 -37.57 12.29
N ILE A 696 -19.08 -36.97 13.41
CA ILE A 696 -19.11 -37.60 14.73
C ILE A 696 -20.56 -37.96 15.02
N THR A 697 -20.92 -39.22 14.73
CA THR A 697 -22.28 -39.74 14.81
C THR A 697 -22.48 -40.78 15.91
N GLY A 698 -21.40 -41.33 16.47
CA GLY A 698 -21.46 -42.29 17.57
C GLY A 698 -21.96 -41.64 18.85
N GLN A 699 -23.07 -42.16 19.40
CA GLN A 699 -23.73 -41.61 20.59
C GLN A 699 -22.90 -41.78 21.87
N GLN A 700 -21.96 -42.72 21.87
CA GLN A 700 -21.02 -42.96 22.96
C GLN A 700 -19.97 -41.86 23.10
N HIS A 701 -19.72 -41.07 22.04
CA HIS A 701 -18.69 -40.03 22.02
C HIS A 701 -19.19 -38.72 22.63
N VAL A 702 -18.26 -37.94 23.16
CA VAL A 702 -18.55 -36.59 23.70
C VAL A 702 -17.88 -35.55 22.81
N VAL A 703 -18.61 -34.49 22.45
CA VAL A 703 -18.09 -33.37 21.66
C VAL A 703 -18.05 -32.12 22.52
N ILE A 704 -16.85 -31.55 22.68
CA ILE A 704 -16.60 -30.30 23.40
C ILE A 704 -16.26 -29.23 22.38
N GLU A 705 -17.06 -28.15 22.32
CA GLU A 705 -16.88 -27.05 21.38
C GLU A 705 -16.53 -25.75 22.12
N SER A 706 -15.56 -25.00 21.63
CA SER A 706 -15.29 -23.64 22.11
C SER A 706 -14.72 -22.75 21.01
N ALA A 707 -14.42 -21.49 21.32
CA ALA A 707 -13.75 -20.60 20.38
C ALA A 707 -12.32 -21.10 20.07
N HIS A 708 -11.69 -20.57 19.02
CA HIS A 708 -10.30 -20.93 18.74
C HIS A 708 -9.36 -20.30 19.79
N PRO A 709 -8.28 -20.96 20.23
CA PRO A 709 -7.29 -20.36 21.13
C PRO A 709 -6.41 -19.27 20.47
N SER A 710 -6.85 -18.65 19.38
CA SER A 710 -6.05 -17.61 18.69
C SER A 710 -6.13 -16.28 19.44
N PRO A 711 -5.13 -15.38 19.28
CA PRO A 711 -5.24 -14.02 19.82
C PRO A 711 -6.49 -13.24 19.37
N LEU A 712 -7.07 -13.58 18.21
CA LEU A 712 -8.28 -12.94 17.67
C LEU A 712 -9.57 -13.37 18.38
N SER A 713 -9.52 -14.44 19.17
CA SER A 713 -10.69 -15.05 19.81
C SER A 713 -10.43 -15.51 21.25
N ALA A 714 -9.31 -15.07 21.84
CA ALA A 714 -8.84 -15.51 23.15
C ALA A 714 -9.88 -15.26 24.25
N GLU A 715 -10.52 -14.09 24.25
CA GLU A 715 -11.58 -13.72 25.20
C GLU A 715 -12.76 -14.70 25.21
N LYS A 716 -13.06 -15.34 24.06
CA LYS A 716 -14.14 -16.34 23.94
C LYS A 716 -13.66 -17.78 24.18
N PHE A 717 -12.35 -17.99 24.23
CA PHE A 717 -11.75 -19.30 24.51
C PHE A 717 -11.54 -19.49 26.01
N PHE A 718 -11.12 -18.44 26.72
CA PHE A 718 -10.90 -18.50 28.15
C PHE A 718 -12.19 -18.78 28.93
N GLY A 719 -12.10 -19.63 29.94
CA GLY A 719 -13.24 -20.09 30.74
C GLY A 719 -14.08 -21.17 30.05
N SER A 720 -13.65 -21.68 28.89
CA SER A 720 -14.33 -22.79 28.22
C SER A 720 -14.10 -24.15 28.90
N ARG A 721 -13.10 -24.23 29.78
CA ARG A 721 -12.80 -25.38 30.65
C ARG A 721 -12.81 -26.74 29.93
N PRO A 722 -12.15 -26.88 28.77
CA PRO A 722 -12.26 -28.10 27.99
C PRO A 722 -11.52 -29.28 28.63
N PHE A 723 -10.50 -29.06 29.46
CA PHE A 723 -9.62 -30.11 29.97
C PHE A 723 -10.27 -30.88 31.13
N SER A 724 -10.92 -30.18 32.06
CA SER A 724 -11.72 -30.80 33.12
C SER A 724 -12.92 -31.56 32.55
N GLN A 725 -13.58 -31.01 31.52
CA GLN A 725 -14.67 -31.68 30.81
C GLN A 725 -14.20 -32.95 30.09
N VAL A 726 -13.03 -32.94 29.44
CA VAL A 726 -12.46 -34.16 28.84
C VAL A 726 -12.22 -35.23 29.91
N ASN A 727 -11.57 -34.87 31.02
CA ASN A 727 -11.27 -35.82 32.08
C ASN A 727 -12.53 -36.35 32.79
N ALA A 728 -13.59 -35.53 32.91
CA ALA A 728 -14.89 -35.97 33.41
C ALA A 728 -15.55 -36.98 32.45
N ALA A 729 -15.57 -36.68 31.14
CA ALA A 729 -16.16 -37.56 30.12
C ALA A 729 -15.43 -38.91 30.00
N LEU A 730 -14.10 -38.92 30.17
CA LEU A 730 -13.30 -40.14 30.23
C LEU A 730 -13.59 -40.95 31.49
N ALA A 731 -13.63 -40.30 32.66
CA ALA A 731 -13.93 -40.96 33.94
C ALA A 731 -15.33 -41.58 33.96
N GLU A 732 -16.34 -40.90 33.40
CA GLU A 732 -17.71 -41.41 33.27
C GLU A 732 -17.77 -42.71 32.45
N ALA A 733 -16.89 -42.87 31.46
CA ALA A 733 -16.77 -44.10 30.66
C ALA A 733 -15.74 -45.09 31.22
N GLY A 734 -15.26 -44.91 32.45
CA GLY A 734 -14.26 -45.78 33.07
C GLY A 734 -12.90 -45.78 32.35
N ARG A 735 -12.61 -44.77 31.53
CA ARG A 735 -11.33 -44.63 30.81
C ARG A 735 -10.33 -43.84 31.64
N VAL A 736 -9.04 -44.19 31.52
CA VAL A 736 -7.95 -43.46 32.17
C VAL A 736 -7.94 -42.00 31.68
N GLN A 737 -7.90 -41.07 32.62
CA GLN A 737 -7.87 -39.62 32.35
C GLN A 737 -6.55 -39.20 31.66
N VAL A 738 -6.50 -37.97 31.17
CA VAL A 738 -5.28 -37.37 30.59
C VAL A 738 -4.60 -36.50 31.64
N GLU A 739 -3.30 -36.69 31.79
CA GLU A 739 -2.40 -35.76 32.49
C GLU A 739 -1.98 -34.66 31.50
N TRP A 740 -2.55 -33.46 31.66
CA TRP A 740 -2.40 -32.31 30.77
C TRP A 740 -1.11 -31.50 31.01
#